data_AF-A0A7C1RFE9-F1
#
_entry.id   AF-A0A7C1RFE9-F1
#
_cell.length_a   1.000
_cell.length_b   1.000
_cell.length_c   1.000
_cell.angle_alpha   90.00
_cell.angle_beta   90.00
_cell.angle_gamma   90.00
#
_symmetry.space_group_name_H-M   'P 1'
#
loop_
_entity.id
_entity.type
_entity.pdbx_description
1 polymer ?
#
loop_
_entity_poly.entity_id
_entity_poly.type
_entity_poly.pdbx_seq_one_letter_code
_entity_poly.pdbx_strand_id
1 'polypeptide(L)'
;MEKELMISDLHIHSRFSRACSKNIDFENLVKWAKIKGLDLLGTGDFTHPVWLQEIKDKLKSNGKGFYSYMGFPFIISGEVSLIYTQDRGRRIHLVVLVPSIEIAEKINSYFDTKGRRDYDGRPIFKIPGDEFVKEMMKISKDIEIIPAHCLVPDSFIHTKDGLKKIKEINIGEFVLTHKGRYQIVKNIYNRQFSGEIIEIVPACMKVGTFFTPEHPIYSIKTYKNCKNVFHTICKPTCAYLKRGCKNKAFKNYKPQWRQIKELEKGDVILYPRYKVIKDKSFILLSKFVSKGYLDEGYLRPRYEKVFVKNVPVKNKIEISKEFCRLVGYYLAEGYCSKDYIAFTFHEKEVEYIKDVEKLLRKAFGPFLNISVKKEKSRGVSIFVYSKLLKEFFENFHCGKPYKSYNKVLPSWFLDLPSEKLKELVIGWWRGDGGGSTSANLFNQFKQIFLKLGIIPSINKITAESVNKRREILPNQIGKRKITAKKDYLSFNILLFFENCGMINLPEFKKFKTKLNRRKGWIDNDYIYLPIIKINKKGYSGKVYNLEVEEDNSYLTENLTVHNCWTPWFGIFGSMSGFDSLKECFKEEFDNVHAIETGMSSTPDMNWRIQELENKSIISFSDAHSFWPFRLGREATIFRKCDSYKELIRQIRENDFIATIETFAEYGKYHWDGHRLCDFSSPPNKTKELNRICPVCKKQLTLGVENRVEELAGNPAGFKFKNSKPFYKLLPLHELIALIKGGNMQSKKVWATYNELIKKFGDEFNILLNVSRENLIKADVDAKLIGVILRNRKGNIKVKPGFDGIYGTAELGESQKDLSKFL
;
A
#
# COMPACT_ATOMS: atom_id res chain seq x y z
N MET A 1 -35.04 -10.79 38.08
CA MET A 1 -33.64 -11.26 38.17
C MET A 1 -32.76 -10.24 37.49
N GLU A 2 -31.65 -9.86 38.10
CA GLU A 2 -30.63 -9.10 37.39
C GLU A 2 -29.86 -10.00 36.41
N LYS A 3 -29.22 -9.41 35.40
CA LYS A 3 -28.29 -10.11 34.50
C LYS A 3 -27.00 -10.39 35.26
N GLU A 4 -26.69 -11.65 35.58
CA GLU A 4 -25.44 -12.04 36.26
C GLU A 4 -24.19 -11.91 35.36
N LEU A 5 -24.40 -11.67 34.07
CA LEU A 5 -23.39 -11.57 33.03
C LEU A 5 -23.35 -10.16 32.43
N MET A 6 -22.18 -9.75 31.96
CA MET A 6 -21.92 -8.46 31.34
C MET A 6 -21.17 -8.66 30.01
N ILE A 7 -21.81 -8.35 28.89
CA ILE A 7 -21.21 -8.45 27.55
C ILE A 7 -20.53 -7.12 27.21
N SER A 8 -19.22 -7.15 27.03
CA SER A 8 -18.38 -5.96 26.92
C SER A 8 -17.63 -5.89 25.60
N ASP A 9 -17.58 -4.69 25.00
CA ASP A 9 -16.81 -4.40 23.79
C ASP A 9 -15.84 -3.24 24.08
N LEU A 10 -14.59 -3.59 24.42
CA LEU A 10 -13.62 -2.67 25.04
C LEU A 10 -12.65 -2.04 24.02
N HIS A 11 -12.55 -2.60 22.82
CA HIS A 11 -11.74 -2.07 21.72
C HIS A 11 -12.65 -1.46 20.63
N ILE A 12 -12.89 -0.17 20.76
CA ILE A 12 -13.59 0.65 19.77
C ILE A 12 -12.76 1.91 19.46
N HIS A 13 -13.12 2.64 18.40
CA HIS A 13 -12.46 3.89 18.03
C HIS A 13 -13.40 5.08 18.03
N SER A 14 -12.83 6.26 18.27
CA SER A 14 -13.51 7.55 18.24
C SER A 14 -13.67 8.09 16.82
N ARG A 15 -14.42 9.20 16.69
CA ARG A 15 -14.47 10.03 15.47
C ARG A 15 -13.11 10.58 15.00
N PHE A 16 -12.06 10.53 15.84
CA PHE A 16 -10.72 11.09 15.55
C PHE A 16 -9.72 10.05 15.03
N SER A 17 -10.02 8.76 15.13
CA SER A 17 -9.24 7.70 14.47
C SER A 17 -9.44 7.69 12.96
N ARG A 18 -8.40 7.30 12.21
CA ARG A 18 -8.52 7.06 10.76
C ARG A 18 -9.63 6.06 10.43
N ALA A 19 -10.26 6.26 9.27
CA ALA A 19 -11.34 5.44 8.71
C ALA A 19 -12.60 5.28 9.58
N CYS A 20 -12.74 6.04 10.68
CA CYS A 20 -13.89 5.98 11.56
C CYS A 20 -15.05 6.87 11.09
N SER A 21 -16.27 6.53 11.52
CA SER A 21 -17.45 7.35 11.29
C SER A 21 -17.39 8.65 12.10
N LYS A 22 -17.67 9.80 11.46
CA LYS A 22 -17.67 11.12 12.14
C LYS A 22 -18.70 11.23 13.26
N ASN A 23 -19.79 10.46 13.15
CA ASN A 23 -20.90 10.43 14.09
C ASN A 23 -20.69 9.33 15.16
N ILE A 24 -19.44 9.03 15.52
CA ILE A 24 -19.13 8.32 16.76
C ILE A 24 -19.08 9.36 17.88
N ASP A 25 -20.12 9.36 18.69
CA ASP A 25 -20.34 10.15 19.88
C ASP A 25 -21.01 9.25 20.93
N PHE A 26 -20.98 9.65 22.21
CA PHE A 26 -21.55 8.85 23.29
C PHE A 26 -23.07 8.64 23.12
N GLU A 27 -23.76 9.61 22.53
CA GLU A 27 -25.17 9.57 22.19
C GLU A 27 -25.50 8.40 21.23
N ASN A 28 -24.76 8.25 20.12
CA ASN A 28 -24.91 7.10 19.22
C ASN A 28 -24.35 5.80 19.81
N LEU A 29 -23.18 5.83 20.48
CA LEU A 29 -22.58 4.65 21.09
C LEU A 29 -23.52 4.01 22.11
N VAL A 30 -24.08 4.79 23.04
CA VAL A 30 -25.03 4.27 24.04
C VAL A 30 -26.31 3.76 23.40
N LYS A 31 -26.86 4.48 22.41
CA LYS A 31 -28.05 4.03 21.68
C LYS A 31 -27.84 2.64 21.05
N TRP A 32 -26.75 2.48 20.31
CA TRP A 32 -26.53 1.26 19.54
C TRP A 32 -25.93 0.13 20.36
N ALA A 33 -25.21 0.41 21.45
CA ALA A 33 -24.81 -0.60 22.43
C ALA A 33 -26.03 -1.22 23.14
N LYS A 34 -26.99 -0.39 23.58
CA LYS A 34 -28.27 -0.87 24.16
C LYS A 34 -29.06 -1.71 23.15
N ILE A 35 -29.18 -1.27 21.89
CA ILE A 35 -29.83 -2.05 20.82
C ILE A 35 -29.08 -3.36 20.52
N LYS A 36 -27.74 -3.36 20.64
CA LYS A 36 -26.91 -4.55 20.44
C LYS A 36 -27.02 -5.56 21.59
N GLY A 37 -27.35 -5.11 22.80
CA GLY A 37 -27.34 -5.94 24.02
C GLY A 37 -26.00 -5.96 24.75
N LEU A 38 -25.09 -5.04 24.41
CA LEU A 38 -23.87 -4.78 25.16
C LEU A 38 -24.24 -4.16 26.51
N ASP A 39 -23.50 -4.52 27.55
CA ASP A 39 -23.67 -4.02 28.92
C ASP A 39 -22.56 -3.04 29.34
N LEU A 40 -21.41 -3.04 28.64
CA LEU A 40 -20.25 -2.18 28.88
C LEU A 40 -19.51 -1.86 27.57
N LEU A 41 -18.96 -0.65 27.46
CA LEU A 41 -18.10 -0.24 26.35
C LEU A 41 -16.73 0.26 26.83
N GLY A 42 -15.71 0.14 25.97
CA GLY A 42 -14.54 1.01 26.02
C GLY A 42 -14.87 2.41 25.48
N THR A 43 -14.19 3.46 25.94
CA THR A 43 -14.32 4.81 25.33
C THR A 43 -13.70 4.89 23.94
N GLY A 44 -12.68 4.08 23.67
CA GLY A 44 -11.76 4.28 22.55
C GLY A 44 -10.90 5.54 22.72
N ASP A 45 -9.74 5.54 22.07
CA ASP A 45 -8.88 6.70 21.78
C ASP A 45 -8.73 7.79 22.87
N PHE A 46 -8.62 7.45 24.17
CA PHE A 46 -8.34 8.44 25.25
C PHE A 46 -7.05 9.26 25.01
N THR A 47 -6.24 8.77 24.09
CA THR A 47 -5.02 9.35 23.56
C THR A 47 -5.25 10.51 22.60
N HIS A 48 -6.46 10.82 22.16
CA HIS A 48 -6.74 12.07 21.44
C HIS A 48 -7.14 13.18 22.42
N PRO A 49 -6.52 14.38 22.40
CA PRO A 49 -6.79 15.42 23.39
C PRO A 49 -8.22 15.99 23.34
N VAL A 50 -8.87 16.04 22.17
CA VAL A 50 -10.26 16.53 22.06
C VAL A 50 -11.23 15.46 22.58
N TRP A 51 -11.00 14.19 22.24
CA TRP A 51 -11.81 13.08 22.75
C TRP A 51 -11.68 12.89 24.26
N LEU A 52 -10.47 13.08 24.82
CA LEU A 52 -10.25 13.09 26.27
C LEU A 52 -11.05 14.20 26.96
N GLN A 53 -11.19 15.38 26.35
CA GLN A 53 -12.02 16.44 26.89
C GLN A 53 -13.51 16.09 26.77
N GLU A 54 -13.97 15.53 25.65
CA GLU A 54 -15.36 15.00 25.54
C GLU A 54 -15.65 13.92 26.60
N ILE A 55 -14.68 13.04 26.88
CA ILE A 55 -14.74 12.02 27.95
C ILE A 55 -14.92 12.69 29.31
N LYS A 56 -14.12 13.72 29.64
CA LYS A 56 -14.17 14.46 30.91
C LYS A 56 -15.47 15.24 31.10
N ASP A 57 -15.94 15.89 30.04
CA ASP A 57 -17.12 16.76 30.09
C ASP A 57 -18.44 15.98 30.15
N LYS A 58 -18.50 14.81 29.50
CA LYS A 58 -19.73 14.00 29.39
C LYS A 58 -19.84 12.85 30.38
N LEU A 59 -18.75 12.17 30.73
CA LEU A 59 -18.82 10.92 31.48
C LEU A 59 -18.78 11.12 33.01
N LYS A 60 -19.72 10.51 33.73
CA LYS A 60 -19.76 10.54 35.20
C LYS A 60 -19.13 9.29 35.79
N SER A 61 -18.04 9.46 36.54
CA SER A 61 -17.36 8.38 37.28
C SER A 61 -18.28 7.77 38.36
N ASN A 62 -18.16 6.47 38.60
CA ASN A 62 -18.78 5.78 39.74
C ASN A 62 -17.83 5.63 40.95
N GLY A 63 -16.64 6.22 40.91
CA GLY A 63 -15.61 6.11 41.95
C GLY A 63 -14.84 4.77 41.97
N LYS A 64 -15.21 3.80 41.12
CA LYS A 64 -14.60 2.46 41.04
C LYS A 64 -13.87 2.21 39.70
N GLY A 65 -13.59 3.26 38.93
CA GLY A 65 -12.96 3.20 37.61
C GLY A 65 -13.91 2.89 36.45
N PHE A 66 -15.21 2.72 36.71
CA PHE A 66 -16.24 2.77 35.67
C PHE A 66 -16.78 4.20 35.54
N TYR A 67 -17.16 4.55 34.33
CA TYR A 67 -17.70 5.84 33.94
C TYR A 67 -19.10 5.63 33.33
N SER A 68 -19.91 6.67 33.20
CA SER A 68 -21.29 6.51 32.73
C SER A 68 -21.81 7.68 31.90
N TYR A 69 -22.63 7.37 30.89
CA TYR A 69 -23.38 8.33 30.07
C TYR A 69 -24.77 7.80 29.75
N MET A 70 -25.82 8.61 29.95
CA MET A 70 -27.23 8.20 29.76
C MET A 70 -27.56 6.83 30.43
N GLY A 71 -27.02 6.58 31.62
CA GLY A 71 -27.19 5.35 32.39
C GLY A 71 -26.48 4.11 31.82
N PHE A 72 -25.57 4.27 30.85
CA PHE A 72 -24.78 3.19 30.27
C PHE A 72 -23.31 3.31 30.71
N PRO A 73 -22.64 2.22 31.11
CA PRO A 73 -21.29 2.29 31.66
C PRO A 73 -20.20 2.22 30.56
N PHE A 74 -19.04 2.78 30.89
CA PHE A 74 -17.83 2.81 30.09
C PHE A 74 -16.58 2.56 30.94
N ILE A 75 -15.51 2.04 30.35
CA ILE A 75 -14.13 2.16 30.87
C ILE A 75 -13.26 2.98 29.93
N ILE A 76 -12.18 3.56 30.45
CA ILE A 76 -11.22 4.30 29.62
C ILE A 76 -10.35 3.30 28.84
N SER A 77 -10.40 3.37 27.51
CA SER A 77 -9.61 2.53 26.60
C SER A 77 -9.14 3.28 25.35
N GLY A 78 -8.12 2.77 24.65
CA GLY A 78 -7.64 3.32 23.37
C GLY A 78 -6.42 2.59 22.82
N GLU A 79 -6.17 2.64 21.51
CA GLU A 79 -5.12 1.86 20.84
C GLU A 79 -3.88 2.73 20.48
N VAL A 80 -2.65 2.22 20.68
CA VAL A 80 -1.40 3.03 20.62
C VAL A 80 -0.30 2.40 19.76
N SER A 81 0.06 2.97 18.62
CA SER A 81 1.02 2.37 17.67
C SER A 81 2.50 2.51 18.06
N LEU A 82 3.05 1.51 18.74
CA LEU A 82 4.48 1.34 19.03
C LEU A 82 5.27 0.65 17.92
N ILE A 83 5.97 1.43 17.11
CA ILE A 83 6.56 0.87 15.90
C ILE A 83 8.05 1.20 15.82
N TYR A 84 8.85 0.31 16.41
CA TYR A 84 10.27 0.44 16.71
C TYR A 84 11.15 -0.48 15.82
N THR A 85 12.33 -0.88 16.33
CA THR A 85 13.19 -1.92 15.75
C THR A 85 14.00 -2.58 16.88
N GLN A 86 14.21 -3.90 16.81
CA GLN A 86 14.94 -4.71 17.79
C GLN A 86 15.38 -5.97 17.03
N ASP A 87 16.58 -5.94 16.43
CA ASP A 87 17.14 -6.92 15.47
C ASP A 87 16.40 -7.03 14.12
N ARG A 88 15.08 -7.23 14.18
CA ARG A 88 14.12 -7.12 13.07
C ARG A 88 13.13 -5.98 13.32
N GLY A 89 12.42 -5.55 12.28
CA GLY A 89 11.42 -4.48 12.39
C GLY A 89 10.31 -4.90 13.36
N ARG A 90 10.29 -4.31 14.57
CA ARG A 90 9.28 -4.57 15.60
C ARG A 90 8.21 -3.51 15.58
N ARG A 91 6.98 -3.93 15.83
CA ARG A 91 5.85 -3.25 15.25
C ARG A 91 4.58 -3.77 15.95
N ILE A 92 4.14 -3.00 16.93
CA ILE A 92 3.02 -3.29 17.83
C ILE A 92 2.09 -2.02 17.93
N HIS A 93 0.78 -2.17 18.07
CA HIS A 93 -0.22 -1.27 18.64
C HIS A 93 -0.21 -1.73 20.09
N LEU A 94 -0.78 -0.98 21.01
CA LEU A 94 -1.24 -1.56 22.25
C LEU A 94 -2.65 -1.02 22.52
N VAL A 95 -3.69 -1.88 22.47
CA VAL A 95 -5.00 -1.56 23.09
C VAL A 95 -4.74 -1.40 24.57
N VAL A 96 -4.79 -0.16 25.05
CA VAL A 96 -4.51 0.22 26.43
C VAL A 96 -5.84 0.33 27.19
N LEU A 97 -6.04 -0.51 28.21
CA LEU A 97 -7.10 -0.33 29.22
C LEU A 97 -6.55 0.47 30.41
N VAL A 98 -7.34 1.41 30.95
CA VAL A 98 -6.87 2.37 31.96
C VAL A 98 -7.87 2.52 33.12
N PRO A 99 -7.43 2.48 34.39
CA PRO A 99 -8.34 2.47 35.56
C PRO A 99 -9.09 3.78 35.79
N SER A 100 -8.59 4.91 35.31
CA SER A 100 -9.22 6.22 35.49
C SER A 100 -8.71 7.27 34.50
N ILE A 101 -9.45 8.37 34.39
CA ILE A 101 -9.06 9.55 33.59
C ILE A 101 -7.74 10.15 34.09
N GLU A 102 -7.49 10.18 35.39
CA GLU A 102 -6.27 10.77 35.97
C GLU A 102 -5.03 9.89 35.66
N ILE A 103 -5.19 8.57 35.56
CA ILE A 103 -4.14 7.68 35.05
C ILE A 103 -4.00 7.84 33.53
N ALA A 104 -5.10 8.03 32.79
CA ALA A 104 -5.04 8.34 31.36
C ALA A 104 -4.26 9.64 31.10
N GLU A 105 -4.49 10.70 31.89
CA GLU A 105 -3.74 11.96 31.83
C GLU A 105 -2.25 11.79 32.15
N LYS A 106 -1.86 10.89 33.06
CA LYS A 106 -0.44 10.54 33.29
C LYS A 106 0.18 9.80 32.11
N ILE A 107 -0.53 8.82 31.53
CA ILE A 107 -0.10 8.13 30.29
C ILE A 107 0.05 9.13 29.15
N ASN A 108 -0.90 10.05 29.02
CA ASN A 108 -0.89 11.11 28.01
C ASN A 108 0.30 12.07 28.22
N SER A 109 0.58 12.47 29.46
CA SER A 109 1.74 13.29 29.82
C SER A 109 3.07 12.60 29.48
N TYR A 110 3.18 11.29 29.74
CA TYR A 110 4.32 10.48 29.30
C TYR A 110 4.42 10.44 27.76
N PHE A 111 3.30 10.26 27.06
CA PHE A 111 3.25 10.27 25.59
C PHE A 111 3.67 11.61 24.98
N ASP A 112 3.34 12.74 25.60
CA ASP A 112 3.78 14.06 25.14
C ASP A 112 5.32 14.25 25.25
N THR A 113 6.01 13.51 26.14
CA THR A 113 7.49 13.42 26.12
C THR A 113 8.04 12.58 24.96
N LYS A 114 7.22 11.72 24.34
CA LYS A 114 7.62 10.72 23.33
C LYS A 114 7.14 11.09 21.90
N GLY A 115 6.13 11.93 21.73
CA GLY A 115 5.62 12.34 20.41
C GLY A 115 4.30 13.14 20.45
N ARG A 116 3.70 13.37 19.27
CA ARG A 116 2.38 14.01 19.14
C ARG A 116 1.23 13.01 19.27
N ARG A 117 0.09 13.52 19.74
CA ARG A 117 -1.12 12.76 20.10
C ARG A 117 -2.44 13.29 19.49
N ASP A 118 -2.35 14.34 18.68
CA ASP A 118 -3.49 15.16 18.24
C ASP A 118 -3.96 14.90 16.80
N TYR A 119 -3.24 14.07 16.04
CA TYR A 119 -3.44 13.84 14.59
C TYR A 119 -4.20 12.54 14.26
N ASP A 120 -4.48 11.71 15.26
CA ASP A 120 -5.14 10.42 15.15
C ASP A 120 -5.68 10.03 16.53
N GLY A 121 -6.73 9.22 16.58
CA GLY A 121 -7.12 8.53 17.80
C GLY A 121 -6.05 7.54 18.29
N ARG A 122 -5.21 7.07 17.35
CA ARG A 122 -4.13 6.09 17.57
C ARG A 122 -2.75 6.70 17.36
N PRO A 123 -2.12 7.28 18.39
CA PRO A 123 -0.83 7.92 18.24
C PRO A 123 0.29 6.90 18.04
N ILE A 124 1.19 7.23 17.12
CA ILE A 124 2.34 6.40 16.76
C ILE A 124 3.61 6.84 17.51
N PHE A 125 4.17 5.96 18.33
CA PHE A 125 5.41 6.16 19.08
C PHE A 125 6.52 5.18 18.67
N LYS A 126 7.73 5.46 19.19
CA LYS A 126 8.97 4.74 18.88
C LYS A 126 9.44 3.80 20.00
N ILE A 127 8.56 3.51 20.95
CA ILE A 127 8.85 2.81 22.20
C ILE A 127 8.88 1.29 21.92
N PRO A 128 9.88 0.53 22.40
CA PRO A 128 9.84 -0.92 22.44
C PRO A 128 8.66 -1.47 23.25
N GLY A 129 8.14 -2.66 22.90
CA GLY A 129 7.04 -3.29 23.63
C GLY A 129 7.41 -3.55 25.10
N ASP A 130 8.63 -4.00 25.34
CA ASP A 130 9.22 -4.16 26.66
C ASP A 130 9.39 -2.83 27.41
N GLU A 131 9.95 -1.78 26.78
CA GLU A 131 10.04 -0.45 27.41
C GLU A 131 8.64 0.10 27.75
N PHE A 132 7.65 -0.07 26.88
CA PHE A 132 6.32 0.48 27.09
C PHE A 132 5.59 -0.19 28.24
N VAL A 133 5.56 -1.52 28.31
CA VAL A 133 4.92 -2.22 29.45
C VAL A 133 5.58 -1.75 30.75
N LYS A 134 6.92 -1.68 30.76
CA LYS A 134 7.70 -1.20 31.91
C LYS A 134 7.34 0.22 32.34
N GLU A 135 7.21 1.17 31.40
CA GLU A 135 6.81 2.55 31.73
C GLU A 135 5.32 2.67 32.09
N MET A 136 4.41 1.89 31.49
CA MET A 136 3.00 1.84 31.90
C MET A 136 2.88 1.31 33.33
N MET A 137 3.57 0.21 33.67
CA MET A 137 3.54 -0.40 35.00
C MET A 137 4.14 0.50 36.10
N LYS A 138 5.00 1.48 35.76
CA LYS A 138 5.41 2.57 36.66
C LYS A 138 4.32 3.61 36.88
N ILE A 139 3.50 3.91 35.86
CA ILE A 139 2.40 4.89 35.96
C ILE A 139 1.22 4.31 36.74
N SER A 140 0.85 3.06 36.46
CA SER A 140 -0.01 2.22 37.30
C SER A 140 0.14 0.75 36.93
N LYS A 141 0.11 -0.14 37.95
CA LYS A 141 0.09 -1.59 37.75
C LYS A 141 -1.24 -2.13 37.18
N ASP A 142 -2.26 -1.28 37.04
CA ASP A 142 -3.61 -1.66 36.62
C ASP A 142 -3.89 -1.43 35.11
N ILE A 143 -2.86 -1.38 34.25
CA ILE A 143 -2.95 -1.13 32.78
C ILE A 143 -2.77 -2.45 31.94
N GLU A 144 -3.36 -2.59 30.74
CA GLU A 144 -3.40 -3.83 29.86
C GLU A 144 -3.28 -3.52 28.32
N ILE A 145 -2.85 -4.40 27.33
CA ILE A 145 -1.95 -4.03 26.13
C ILE A 145 -1.92 -4.91 24.74
N ILE A 146 -2.10 -4.41 23.44
CA ILE A 146 -2.26 -5.19 22.06
C ILE A 146 -1.91 -4.58 20.53
N PRO A 147 -1.20 -5.22 19.46
CA PRO A 147 -0.37 -4.97 18.08
C PRO A 147 -0.54 -4.18 16.61
N ALA A 148 0.57 -3.69 15.83
CA ALA A 148 0.67 -2.74 14.56
C ALA A 148 1.99 -2.14 13.79
N HIS A 149 1.99 -1.51 12.54
CA HIS A 149 3.20 -1.23 11.61
C HIS A 149 3.41 0.02 10.59
N CYS A 150 4.62 0.29 9.93
CA CYS A 150 4.93 1.24 8.73
C CYS A 150 6.40 1.25 8.01
N LEU A 151 6.74 2.07 6.94
CA LEU A 151 7.91 2.01 5.93
C LEU A 151 8.59 3.30 5.25
N VAL A 152 9.95 3.43 5.13
CA VAL A 152 10.93 4.57 4.78
C VAL A 152 10.56 5.89 3.98
N PRO A 153 11.40 6.99 3.93
CA PRO A 153 10.95 8.36 3.54
C PRO A 153 11.49 9.03 2.25
N ASP A 154 12.76 8.86 1.87
CA ASP A 154 13.35 9.48 0.66
C ASP A 154 13.26 8.55 -0.57
N SER A 155 12.55 7.42 -0.43
CA SER A 155 12.22 6.51 -1.52
C SER A 155 11.31 7.21 -2.54
N PHE A 156 11.75 7.24 -3.79
CA PHE A 156 10.97 7.80 -4.90
C PHE A 156 9.85 6.84 -5.32
N ILE A 157 8.66 7.39 -5.55
CA ILE A 157 7.45 6.70 -6.03
C ILE A 157 7.07 7.27 -7.39
N HIS A 158 6.59 6.42 -8.31
CA HIS A 158 6.01 6.85 -9.57
C HIS A 158 4.64 7.49 -9.35
N THR A 159 4.60 8.81 -9.40
CA THR A 159 3.36 9.59 -9.51
C THR A 159 3.03 9.86 -10.99
N LYS A 160 1.84 10.38 -11.25
CA LYS A 160 1.39 10.78 -12.60
C LYS A 160 2.22 11.91 -13.21
N ASP A 161 2.85 12.74 -12.38
CA ASP A 161 3.60 13.93 -12.79
C ASP A 161 5.14 13.73 -12.76
N GLY A 162 5.59 12.50 -12.44
CA GLY A 162 7.00 12.11 -12.36
C GLY A 162 7.33 11.31 -11.11
N LEU A 163 8.61 11.23 -10.75
CA LEU A 163 9.01 10.75 -9.43
C LEU A 163 8.88 11.88 -8.40
N LYS A 164 8.18 11.57 -7.30
CA LYS A 164 8.25 12.33 -6.04
C LYS A 164 8.79 11.40 -4.95
N LYS A 165 9.41 11.93 -3.90
CA LYS A 165 9.69 11.08 -2.74
C LYS A 165 8.40 10.80 -1.98
N ILE A 166 8.31 9.66 -1.30
CA ILE A 166 7.11 9.29 -0.54
C ILE A 166 6.73 10.32 0.54
N LYS A 167 7.72 11.06 1.09
CA LYS A 167 7.48 12.20 2.00
C LYS A 167 7.02 13.51 1.36
N GLU A 168 6.97 13.57 0.02
CA GLU A 168 6.64 14.75 -0.81
C GLU A 168 5.32 14.53 -1.58
N ILE A 169 4.63 13.41 -1.34
CA ILE A 169 3.32 13.05 -1.90
C ILE A 169 2.20 13.59 -1.02
N ASN A 170 1.05 13.89 -1.61
CA ASN A 170 -0.15 14.37 -0.93
C ASN A 170 -1.33 13.44 -1.18
N ILE A 171 -2.33 13.46 -0.28
CA ILE A 171 -3.61 12.77 -0.49
C ILE A 171 -4.29 13.35 -1.73
N GLY A 172 -4.91 12.49 -2.54
CA GLY A 172 -5.50 12.87 -3.84
C GLY A 172 -4.53 12.77 -5.02
N GLU A 173 -3.23 12.62 -4.79
CA GLU A 173 -2.27 12.37 -5.88
C GLU A 173 -2.42 10.96 -6.47
N PHE A 174 -2.01 10.81 -7.74
CA PHE A 174 -2.10 9.54 -8.47
C PHE A 174 -0.74 8.82 -8.48
N VAL A 175 -0.68 7.60 -7.97
CA VAL A 175 0.51 6.71 -7.98
C VAL A 175 0.30 5.46 -8.85
N LEU A 176 1.37 4.98 -9.48
CA LEU A 176 1.35 3.81 -10.35
C LEU A 176 1.34 2.52 -9.51
N THR A 177 0.39 1.61 -9.76
CA THR A 177 0.16 0.39 -8.96
C THR A 177 0.76 -0.87 -9.60
N HIS A 178 0.70 -2.01 -8.90
CA HIS A 178 1.15 -3.30 -9.44
C HIS A 178 0.44 -3.73 -10.74
N LYS A 179 -0.74 -3.16 -11.06
CA LYS A 179 -1.49 -3.48 -12.28
C LYS A 179 -1.10 -2.60 -13.49
N GLY A 180 -0.09 -1.73 -13.35
CA GLY A 180 0.34 -0.85 -14.45
C GLY A 180 -0.64 0.28 -14.77
N ARG A 181 -1.51 0.65 -13.82
CA ARG A 181 -2.43 1.79 -13.86
C ARG A 181 -2.13 2.79 -12.74
N TYR A 182 -2.56 4.03 -12.91
CA TYR A 182 -2.51 5.04 -11.85
C TYR A 182 -3.77 4.99 -10.97
N GLN A 183 -3.62 5.06 -9.65
CA GLN A 183 -4.71 5.13 -8.66
C GLN A 183 -4.46 6.21 -7.61
N ILE A 184 -5.52 6.66 -6.96
CA ILE A 184 -5.49 7.75 -5.98
C ILE A 184 -4.88 7.28 -4.65
N VAL A 185 -3.95 8.07 -4.12
CA VAL A 185 -3.48 8.00 -2.72
C VAL A 185 -4.61 8.49 -1.81
N LYS A 186 -5.21 7.58 -1.06
CA LYS A 186 -6.28 7.89 -0.09
C LYS A 186 -5.73 8.40 1.24
N ASN A 187 -4.54 7.94 1.62
CA ASN A 187 -3.97 8.21 2.92
C ASN A 187 -2.44 8.12 2.88
N ILE A 188 -1.79 8.84 3.79
CA ILE A 188 -0.35 8.81 3.98
C ILE A 188 -0.09 8.56 5.46
N TYR A 189 0.60 7.47 5.74
CA TYR A 189 1.10 7.17 7.08
C TYR A 189 2.54 7.65 7.19
N ASN A 190 2.97 8.03 8.40
CA ASN A 190 4.39 8.09 8.72
C ASN A 190 4.60 7.85 10.22
N ARG A 191 5.63 7.07 10.53
CA ARG A 191 6.18 6.81 11.85
C ARG A 191 7.66 7.19 11.87
N GLN A 192 8.33 6.90 12.97
CA GLN A 192 9.78 7.08 13.16
C GLN A 192 10.40 5.67 13.34
N PHE A 193 11.53 5.34 12.69
CA PHE A 193 12.20 4.01 12.73
C PHE A 193 13.64 4.13 13.21
N SER A 194 14.25 3.05 13.71
CA SER A 194 15.65 3.04 14.18
C SER A 194 16.30 1.65 14.11
N GLY A 195 16.74 1.22 12.93
CA GLY A 195 17.45 -0.06 12.81
C GLY A 195 17.93 -0.35 11.40
N GLU A 196 18.09 -1.62 11.05
CA GLU A 196 18.57 -1.99 9.73
C GLU A 196 17.51 -1.74 8.64
N ILE A 197 17.86 -1.00 7.59
CA ILE A 197 17.12 -0.94 6.33
C ILE A 197 17.84 -1.77 5.26
N ILE A 198 17.05 -2.43 4.41
CA ILE A 198 17.54 -3.28 3.33
C ILE A 198 17.39 -2.54 2.00
N GLU A 199 18.49 -2.44 1.25
CA GLU A 199 18.53 -1.94 -0.12
C GLU A 199 18.39 -3.11 -1.11
N ILE A 200 17.34 -3.12 -1.92
CA ILE A 200 17.18 -4.09 -3.01
C ILE A 200 17.65 -3.45 -4.32
N VAL A 201 18.68 -4.03 -4.94
CA VAL A 201 19.25 -3.56 -6.23
C VAL A 201 18.92 -4.56 -7.34
N PRO A 202 17.93 -4.26 -8.22
CA PRO A 202 17.59 -5.12 -9.35
C PRO A 202 18.58 -5.02 -10.53
N ALA A 203 18.68 -6.12 -11.28
CA ALA A 203 19.39 -6.21 -12.55
C ALA A 203 18.87 -5.15 -13.54
N CYS A 204 19.75 -4.78 -14.48
CA CYS A 204 19.55 -3.70 -15.44
C CYS A 204 19.43 -2.32 -14.77
N MET A 205 18.50 -2.09 -13.83
CA MET A 205 18.28 -0.78 -13.24
C MET A 205 19.40 -0.32 -12.29
N LYS A 206 20.07 -1.22 -11.56
CA LYS A 206 21.25 -0.94 -10.71
C LYS A 206 21.13 0.17 -9.65
N VAL A 207 20.01 0.88 -9.56
CA VAL A 207 19.68 1.86 -8.53
C VAL A 207 18.84 1.12 -7.50
N GLY A 208 19.35 1.05 -6.27
CA GLY A 208 18.63 0.44 -5.18
C GLY A 208 17.56 1.37 -4.62
N THR A 209 16.57 0.77 -3.96
CA THR A 209 15.64 1.47 -3.07
C THR A 209 15.76 0.83 -1.71
N PHE A 210 15.71 1.63 -0.65
CA PHE A 210 15.75 1.17 0.72
C PHE A 210 14.34 0.90 1.24
N PHE A 211 14.23 -0.04 2.17
CA PHE A 211 12.99 -0.46 2.82
C PHE A 211 13.28 -0.91 4.25
N THR A 212 12.25 -0.96 5.09
CA THR A 212 12.34 -1.77 6.31
C THR A 212 12.32 -3.26 5.92
N PRO A 213 13.04 -4.16 6.64
CA PRO A 213 13.21 -5.57 6.24
C PRO A 213 11.89 -6.30 5.96
N GLU A 214 10.85 -5.90 6.66
CA GLU A 214 9.54 -6.53 6.67
C GLU A 214 8.49 -5.81 5.79
N HIS A 215 8.91 -4.92 4.88
CA HIS A 215 7.98 -4.31 3.94
C HIS A 215 7.68 -5.25 2.74
N PRO A 216 6.44 -5.24 2.18
CA PRO A 216 6.01 -6.27 1.24
C PRO A 216 6.33 -5.88 -0.20
N ILE A 217 6.87 -6.82 -0.98
CA ILE A 217 7.39 -6.55 -2.32
C ILE A 217 7.00 -7.63 -3.33
N TYR A 218 6.60 -7.22 -4.54
CA TYR A 218 6.11 -8.15 -5.56
C TYR A 218 7.27 -8.87 -6.26
N SER A 219 7.36 -10.18 -6.06
CA SER A 219 8.59 -10.94 -6.25
C SER A 219 8.36 -12.41 -6.66
N ILE A 220 9.44 -13.08 -7.03
CA ILE A 220 9.56 -14.50 -7.36
C ILE A 220 10.77 -15.07 -6.61
N LYS A 221 10.56 -16.14 -5.84
CA LYS A 221 11.65 -17.03 -5.42
C LYS A 221 12.16 -17.80 -6.63
N THR A 222 13.48 -17.83 -6.82
CA THR A 222 14.12 -18.40 -8.03
C THR A 222 14.85 -19.71 -7.76
N TYR A 223 14.79 -20.63 -8.74
CA TYR A 223 15.68 -21.79 -8.74
C TYR A 223 17.10 -21.35 -9.13
N LYS A 224 17.99 -21.34 -8.13
CA LYS A 224 19.42 -21.08 -8.25
C LYS A 224 20.17 -22.28 -8.84
N ASN A 225 21.41 -22.06 -9.29
CA ASN A 225 22.29 -23.10 -9.83
C ASN A 225 21.62 -23.96 -10.93
N CYS A 226 21.09 -23.29 -11.96
CA CYS A 226 20.49 -23.92 -13.13
C CYS A 226 21.38 -25.05 -13.70
N LYS A 227 20.82 -26.27 -13.82
CA LYS A 227 21.54 -27.49 -14.26
C LYS A 227 22.31 -27.39 -15.59
N ASN A 228 22.04 -26.38 -16.43
CA ASN A 228 22.73 -26.15 -17.71
C ASN A 228 23.77 -25.01 -17.65
N VAL A 229 23.69 -24.14 -16.64
CA VAL A 229 24.55 -22.95 -16.46
C VAL A 229 24.67 -22.68 -14.95
N PHE A 230 25.71 -23.25 -14.35
CA PHE A 230 25.98 -23.17 -12.91
C PHE A 230 26.10 -21.71 -12.43
N HIS A 231 25.84 -21.47 -11.14
CA HIS A 231 25.76 -20.13 -10.54
C HIS A 231 24.76 -19.13 -11.18
N THR A 232 23.83 -19.58 -12.03
CA THR A 232 22.78 -18.73 -12.61
C THR A 232 21.37 -19.25 -12.33
N ILE A 233 20.38 -18.35 -12.39
CA ILE A 233 18.96 -18.73 -12.31
C ILE A 233 18.45 -19.30 -13.64
N CYS A 234 17.46 -20.19 -13.56
CA CYS A 234 16.68 -20.57 -14.73
C CYS A 234 15.86 -19.37 -15.26
N LYS A 235 15.69 -19.21 -16.58
CA LYS A 235 14.93 -18.08 -17.18
C LYS A 235 14.38 -18.42 -18.58
N PRO A 236 13.26 -17.82 -19.02
CA PRO A 236 12.68 -18.06 -20.35
C PRO A 236 13.57 -17.59 -21.52
N THR A 237 14.55 -16.72 -21.26
CA THR A 237 15.52 -16.22 -22.24
C THR A 237 16.87 -16.95 -22.20
N CYS A 238 16.91 -18.18 -21.69
CA CYS A 238 18.13 -19.00 -21.67
C CYS A 238 18.46 -19.56 -23.06
N ALA A 239 19.69 -19.33 -23.55
CA ALA A 239 20.12 -19.76 -24.88
C ALA A 239 20.01 -21.28 -25.11
N TYR A 240 20.23 -22.09 -24.05
CA TYR A 240 20.12 -23.55 -24.09
C TYR A 240 18.69 -24.05 -24.39
N LEU A 241 17.66 -23.20 -24.31
CA LEU A 241 16.29 -23.57 -24.71
C LEU A 241 16.17 -23.84 -26.22
N LYS A 242 17.02 -23.19 -27.04
CA LYS A 242 17.16 -23.50 -28.48
C LYS A 242 17.91 -24.82 -28.74
N ARG A 243 18.58 -25.38 -27.72
CA ARG A 243 19.33 -26.65 -27.76
C ARG A 243 18.59 -27.78 -27.03
N GLY A 244 17.25 -27.79 -27.08
CA GLY A 244 16.43 -28.87 -26.51
C GLY A 244 16.40 -29.00 -24.98
N CYS A 245 16.95 -28.04 -24.22
CA CYS A 245 17.02 -28.09 -22.75
C CYS A 245 15.69 -28.51 -22.08
N LYS A 246 15.67 -29.70 -21.45
CA LYS A 246 14.49 -30.25 -20.75
C LYS A 246 14.26 -29.59 -19.37
N ASN A 247 15.32 -29.15 -18.69
CA ASN A 247 15.29 -28.56 -17.33
C ASN A 247 14.79 -27.09 -17.32
N LYS A 248 13.49 -26.87 -17.53
CA LYS A 248 12.85 -25.54 -17.71
C LYS A 248 12.25 -24.95 -16.42
N ALA A 249 12.99 -24.94 -15.31
CA ALA A 249 12.49 -24.57 -13.97
C ALA A 249 11.80 -23.19 -13.86
N PHE A 250 12.13 -22.24 -14.75
CA PHE A 250 11.44 -20.93 -14.81
C PHE A 250 9.94 -21.03 -15.10
N LYS A 251 9.45 -22.14 -15.68
CA LYS A 251 8.01 -22.38 -15.86
C LYS A 251 7.23 -22.41 -14.53
N ASN A 252 7.91 -22.68 -13.42
CA ASN A 252 7.31 -22.78 -12.10
C ASN A 252 7.41 -21.47 -11.29
N TYR A 253 7.97 -20.41 -11.87
CA TYR A 253 8.16 -19.12 -11.18
C TYR A 253 6.84 -18.36 -11.06
N LYS A 254 6.51 -17.90 -9.85
CA LYS A 254 5.18 -17.40 -9.49
C LYS A 254 5.27 -16.08 -8.70
N PRO A 255 4.71 -14.97 -9.23
CA PRO A 255 4.65 -13.70 -8.53
C PRO A 255 3.84 -13.80 -7.24
N GLN A 256 4.40 -13.29 -6.14
CA GLN A 256 3.71 -13.11 -4.86
C GLN A 256 4.28 -11.87 -4.14
N TRP A 257 3.52 -11.35 -3.18
CA TRP A 257 4.05 -10.46 -2.14
C TRP A 257 4.90 -11.29 -1.17
N ARG A 258 6.09 -10.80 -0.83
CA ARG A 258 7.01 -11.40 0.17
C ARG A 258 7.67 -10.31 0.99
N GLN A 259 8.26 -10.66 2.14
CA GLN A 259 9.05 -9.72 2.92
C GLN A 259 10.41 -9.50 2.28
N ILE A 260 10.94 -8.29 2.38
CA ILE A 260 12.26 -7.97 1.82
C ILE A 260 13.39 -8.75 2.54
N LYS A 261 13.19 -9.14 3.81
CA LYS A 261 14.06 -10.02 4.60
C LYS A 261 14.11 -11.46 4.05
N GLU A 262 13.09 -11.90 3.32
CA GLU A 262 13.01 -13.25 2.72
C GLU A 262 13.75 -13.31 1.37
N LEU A 263 14.03 -12.15 0.75
CA LEU A 263 14.64 -12.09 -0.58
C LEU A 263 16.15 -12.20 -0.53
N GLU A 264 16.70 -12.90 -1.53
CA GLU A 264 18.13 -13.14 -1.64
C GLU A 264 18.64 -12.87 -3.07
N LYS A 265 19.96 -12.67 -3.19
CA LYS A 265 20.62 -12.47 -4.49
C LYS A 265 20.28 -13.61 -5.45
N GLY A 266 19.73 -13.27 -6.62
CA GLY A 266 19.19 -14.21 -7.60
C GLY A 266 17.68 -14.10 -7.79
N ASP A 267 16.93 -13.84 -6.71
CA ASP A 267 15.46 -13.72 -6.75
C ASP A 267 15.00 -12.59 -7.67
N VAL A 268 13.76 -12.67 -8.15
CA VAL A 268 13.27 -11.80 -9.23
C VAL A 268 12.18 -10.87 -8.72
N ILE A 269 12.39 -9.57 -8.86
CA ILE A 269 11.35 -8.57 -8.58
C ILE A 269 10.56 -8.27 -9.86
N LEU A 270 9.32 -7.84 -9.67
CA LEU A 270 8.42 -7.48 -10.75
C LEU A 270 8.19 -5.97 -10.80
N TYR A 271 8.28 -5.43 -12.00
CA TYR A 271 7.95 -4.05 -12.35
C TYR A 271 6.82 -4.08 -13.40
N PRO A 272 5.70 -3.38 -13.21
CA PRO A 272 4.55 -3.47 -14.11
C PRO A 272 4.81 -2.76 -15.45
N ARG A 273 4.23 -3.29 -16.53
CA ARG A 273 4.18 -2.60 -17.83
C ARG A 273 3.04 -1.58 -17.81
N TYR A 274 3.33 -0.33 -18.15
CA TYR A 274 2.30 0.70 -18.32
C TYR A 274 1.54 0.48 -19.63
N LYS A 275 0.26 0.11 -19.53
CA LYS A 275 -0.55 -0.36 -20.67
C LYS A 275 -1.42 0.70 -21.35
N VAL A 276 -1.56 1.88 -20.77
CA VAL A 276 -2.47 2.90 -21.31
C VAL A 276 -1.99 3.34 -22.70
N ILE A 277 -2.87 3.21 -23.69
CA ILE A 277 -2.69 3.79 -25.02
C ILE A 277 -3.88 4.70 -25.28
N LYS A 278 -3.59 5.99 -25.50
CA LYS A 278 -4.54 6.99 -25.98
C LYS A 278 -3.83 7.78 -27.06
N ASP A 279 -4.29 7.71 -28.30
CA ASP A 279 -3.73 8.61 -29.29
C ASP A 279 -4.21 10.04 -29.08
N LYS A 280 -3.32 10.98 -29.38
CA LYS A 280 -3.60 12.40 -29.45
C LYS A 280 -3.25 12.83 -30.86
N SER A 281 -4.24 13.34 -31.60
CA SER A 281 -4.05 13.78 -32.99
C SER A 281 -3.46 15.19 -33.05
N PHE A 282 -3.93 16.11 -32.19
CA PHE A 282 -3.41 17.48 -32.12
C PHE A 282 -3.46 18.07 -30.70
N ILE A 283 -2.80 19.21 -30.53
CA ILE A 283 -3.01 20.16 -29.44
C ILE A 283 -3.33 21.55 -30.02
N LEU A 284 -3.96 22.40 -29.20
CA LEU A 284 -4.08 23.83 -29.47
C LEU A 284 -3.03 24.56 -28.63
N LEU A 285 -2.09 25.23 -29.29
CA LEU A 285 -1.01 26.00 -28.69
C LEU A 285 -1.54 27.07 -27.73
N SER A 286 -2.73 27.62 -28.02
CA SER A 286 -3.45 28.59 -27.18
C SER A 286 -3.81 28.08 -25.79
N LYS A 287 -3.74 26.76 -25.53
CA LYS A 287 -3.92 26.17 -24.19
C LYS A 287 -2.62 26.06 -23.38
N PHE A 288 -1.49 26.53 -23.93
CA PHE A 288 -0.14 26.43 -23.33
C PHE A 288 0.63 27.74 -23.32
N VAL A 289 0.04 28.84 -23.81
CA VAL A 289 0.64 30.18 -23.88
C VAL A 289 -0.30 31.20 -23.26
N SER A 290 0.25 32.19 -22.58
CA SER A 290 -0.48 33.18 -21.80
C SER A 290 -0.88 34.43 -22.58
N LYS A 291 -0.13 34.79 -23.64
CA LYS A 291 -0.26 36.08 -24.34
C LYS A 291 -0.20 35.96 -25.87
N GLY A 292 -1.35 35.71 -26.48
CA GLY A 292 -1.53 35.80 -27.92
C GLY A 292 -2.99 36.00 -28.34
N TYR A 293 -3.21 36.37 -29.59
CA TYR A 293 -4.52 36.34 -30.24
C TYR A 293 -4.50 35.37 -31.43
N LEU A 294 -5.67 34.80 -31.73
CA LEU A 294 -5.87 33.91 -32.86
C LEU A 294 -6.21 34.74 -34.11
N ASP A 295 -5.58 34.39 -35.21
CA ASP A 295 -5.67 35.06 -36.50
C ASP A 295 -5.45 34.01 -37.60
N GLU A 296 -6.46 33.75 -38.44
CA GLU A 296 -6.43 32.75 -39.53
C GLU A 296 -5.85 31.36 -39.14
N GLY A 297 -6.08 30.91 -37.89
CA GLY A 297 -5.57 29.65 -37.36
C GLY A 297 -4.12 29.69 -36.83
N TYR A 298 -3.44 30.83 -36.94
CA TYR A 298 -2.16 31.14 -36.31
C TYR A 298 -2.35 31.96 -35.03
N LEU A 299 -1.41 31.86 -34.10
CA LEU A 299 -1.28 32.76 -32.96
C LEU A 299 -0.25 33.83 -33.26
N ARG A 300 -0.62 35.09 -32.98
CA ARG A 300 0.29 36.24 -32.94
C ARG A 300 0.43 36.71 -31.49
N PRO A 301 1.63 37.02 -30.98
CA PRO A 301 1.81 37.49 -29.61
C PRO A 301 1.22 38.89 -29.43
N ARG A 302 0.55 39.14 -28.30
CA ARG A 302 -0.05 40.44 -27.95
C ARG A 302 0.86 41.18 -26.96
N TYR A 303 1.20 42.43 -27.28
CA TYR A 303 1.85 43.39 -26.38
C TYR A 303 1.14 44.74 -26.50
N GLU A 304 1.17 45.52 -25.43
CA GLU A 304 0.52 46.83 -25.38
C GLU A 304 1.32 47.86 -26.21
N LYS A 305 0.62 48.51 -27.15
CA LYS A 305 1.01 49.73 -27.88
C LYS A 305 2.23 49.72 -28.82
N VAL A 306 2.83 48.57 -29.19
CA VAL A 306 3.81 48.52 -30.31
C VAL A 306 3.63 47.31 -31.25
N PHE A 307 3.48 47.58 -32.55
CA PHE A 307 3.51 46.57 -33.63
C PHE A 307 4.95 46.09 -33.90
N VAL A 308 5.48 45.25 -33.00
CA VAL A 308 6.72 44.51 -33.28
C VAL A 308 6.45 43.48 -34.38
N LYS A 309 7.33 43.38 -35.40
CA LYS A 309 7.30 42.35 -36.47
C LYS A 309 7.53 40.94 -35.90
N ASN A 310 6.53 40.40 -35.21
CA ASN A 310 6.55 39.09 -34.58
C ASN A 310 5.94 38.03 -35.49
N VAL A 311 6.62 36.89 -35.59
CA VAL A 311 6.24 35.78 -36.45
C VAL A 311 4.95 35.08 -35.97
N PRO A 312 3.97 34.82 -36.86
CA PRO A 312 2.81 33.99 -36.55
C PRO A 312 3.19 32.50 -36.42
N VAL A 313 2.61 31.81 -35.44
CA VAL A 313 2.86 30.39 -35.14
C VAL A 313 1.54 29.61 -35.25
N LYS A 314 1.50 28.47 -35.92
CA LYS A 314 0.28 27.63 -36.04
C LYS A 314 -0.35 27.37 -34.65
N ASN A 315 -1.66 27.59 -34.49
CA ASN A 315 -2.34 27.24 -33.24
C ASN A 315 -2.55 25.72 -33.12
N LYS A 316 -3.03 25.08 -34.19
CA LYS A 316 -3.27 23.63 -34.22
C LYS A 316 -1.96 22.91 -34.55
N ILE A 317 -1.32 22.34 -33.54
CA ILE A 317 -0.10 21.53 -33.68
C ILE A 317 -0.49 20.05 -33.72
N GLU A 318 -0.20 19.39 -34.84
CA GLU A 318 -0.39 17.95 -34.98
C GLU A 318 0.65 17.20 -34.12
N ILE A 319 0.20 16.23 -33.32
CA ILE A 319 1.09 15.33 -32.58
C ILE A 319 1.46 14.16 -33.50
N SER A 320 2.21 14.48 -34.56
CA SER A 320 2.68 13.53 -35.56
C SER A 320 3.92 12.76 -35.08
N LYS A 321 4.31 11.71 -35.83
CA LYS A 321 5.59 11.01 -35.66
C LYS A 321 6.78 11.99 -35.64
N GLU A 322 6.79 12.91 -36.60
CA GLU A 322 7.80 13.96 -36.75
C GLU A 322 7.81 14.95 -35.58
N PHE A 323 6.64 15.39 -35.11
CA PHE A 323 6.55 16.27 -33.94
C PHE A 323 7.14 15.60 -32.69
N CYS A 324 6.88 14.31 -32.49
CA CYS A 324 7.49 13.54 -31.40
C CYS A 324 9.03 13.49 -31.54
N ARG A 325 9.59 13.34 -32.75
CA ARG A 325 11.05 13.42 -32.96
C ARG A 325 11.63 14.79 -32.60
N LEU A 326 10.93 15.88 -32.97
CA LEU A 326 11.33 17.26 -32.62
C LEU A 326 11.34 17.48 -31.10
N VAL A 327 10.32 16.99 -30.39
CA VAL A 327 10.28 17.01 -28.91
C VAL A 327 11.43 16.20 -28.33
N GLY A 328 11.80 15.07 -28.94
CA GLY A 328 12.98 14.29 -28.57
C GLY A 328 14.28 15.12 -28.64
N TYR A 329 14.54 15.76 -29.78
CA TYR A 329 15.69 16.66 -29.94
C TYR A 329 15.68 17.82 -28.94
N TYR A 330 14.51 18.38 -28.61
CA TYR A 330 14.41 19.44 -27.59
C TYR A 330 14.74 18.92 -26.18
N LEU A 331 14.32 17.70 -25.86
CA LEU A 331 14.60 17.11 -24.55
C LEU A 331 16.08 16.76 -24.37
N ALA A 332 16.82 16.52 -25.46
CA ALA A 332 18.28 16.49 -25.46
C ALA A 332 18.89 17.90 -25.49
N GLU A 333 19.08 18.46 -26.69
CA GLU A 333 19.87 19.68 -26.93
C GLU A 333 19.11 20.99 -26.75
N GLY A 334 17.79 20.93 -26.55
CA GLY A 334 16.94 22.12 -26.43
C GLY A 334 17.07 22.87 -25.10
N TYR A 335 16.94 24.20 -25.13
CA TYR A 335 16.77 25.03 -23.94
C TYR A 335 15.88 26.26 -24.23
N CYS A 336 15.28 26.83 -23.19
CA CYS A 336 14.63 28.14 -23.26
C CYS A 336 15.57 29.25 -22.74
N SER A 337 15.55 30.39 -23.43
CA SER A 337 16.11 31.66 -22.99
C SER A 337 14.99 32.65 -22.67
N LYS A 338 15.32 33.94 -22.52
CA LYS A 338 14.34 35.00 -22.25
C LYS A 338 13.33 35.19 -23.39
N ASP A 339 13.82 35.23 -24.63
CA ASP A 339 13.06 35.62 -25.83
C ASP A 339 13.11 34.58 -26.98
N TYR A 340 13.78 33.43 -26.78
CA TYR A 340 13.93 32.37 -27.79
C TYR A 340 13.99 30.97 -27.16
N ILE A 341 13.73 29.95 -27.99
CA ILE A 341 14.22 28.58 -27.76
C ILE A 341 15.45 28.34 -28.63
N ALA A 342 16.35 27.46 -28.22
CA ALA A 342 17.48 27.06 -29.05
C ALA A 342 17.84 25.57 -28.85
N PHE A 343 18.52 25.01 -29.84
CA PHE A 343 19.08 23.65 -29.86
C PHE A 343 20.56 23.75 -30.24
N THR A 344 21.47 23.02 -29.58
CA THR A 344 22.92 23.08 -29.89
C THR A 344 23.49 21.70 -30.20
N PHE A 345 24.09 21.53 -31.37
CA PHE A 345 24.69 20.28 -31.85
C PHE A 345 26.20 20.43 -32.10
N HIS A 346 26.94 19.34 -32.30
CA HIS A 346 28.30 19.41 -32.85
C HIS A 346 28.25 19.73 -34.35
N GLU A 347 29.23 20.47 -34.88
CA GLU A 347 29.32 20.88 -36.30
C GLU A 347 29.38 19.73 -37.33
N LYS A 348 29.45 18.47 -36.87
CA LYS A 348 29.45 17.26 -37.70
C LYS A 348 28.07 16.59 -37.80
N GLU A 349 27.12 17.01 -36.98
CA GLU A 349 25.77 16.43 -36.87
C GLU A 349 24.79 17.12 -37.85
N VAL A 350 25.28 17.36 -39.06
CA VAL A 350 24.63 18.17 -40.11
C VAL A 350 23.24 17.65 -40.45
N GLU A 351 23.03 16.32 -40.40
CA GLU A 351 21.73 15.70 -40.63
C GLU A 351 20.71 16.06 -39.55
N TYR A 352 21.10 16.05 -38.27
CA TYR A 352 20.21 16.39 -37.15
C TYR A 352 19.86 17.88 -37.17
N ILE A 353 20.83 18.74 -37.51
CA ILE A 353 20.63 20.18 -37.66
C ILE A 353 19.57 20.46 -38.74
N LYS A 354 19.70 19.82 -39.92
CA LYS A 354 18.74 19.93 -41.02
C LYS A 354 17.37 19.34 -40.68
N ASP A 355 17.32 18.21 -39.97
CA ASP A 355 16.08 17.59 -39.52
C ASP A 355 15.33 18.51 -38.54
N VAL A 356 16.00 19.07 -37.54
CA VAL A 356 15.40 20.00 -36.57
C VAL A 356 14.82 21.24 -37.26
N GLU A 357 15.53 21.88 -38.20
CA GLU A 357 14.97 23.03 -38.94
C GLU A 357 13.71 22.64 -39.73
N LYS A 358 13.76 21.54 -40.50
CA LYS A 358 12.61 21.03 -41.27
C LYS A 358 11.42 20.73 -40.37
N LEU A 359 11.66 20.07 -39.23
CA LEU A 359 10.63 19.70 -38.25
C LEU A 359 10.01 20.94 -37.60
N LEU A 360 10.80 21.95 -37.22
CA LEU A 360 10.33 23.23 -36.67
C LEU A 360 9.36 23.91 -37.64
N ARG A 361 9.77 24.10 -38.90
CA ARG A 361 8.93 24.75 -39.93
C ARG A 361 7.66 23.95 -40.23
N LYS A 362 7.72 22.62 -40.27
CA LYS A 362 6.55 21.76 -40.48
C LYS A 362 5.53 21.88 -39.35
N ALA A 363 5.98 21.71 -38.10
CA ALA A 363 5.14 21.71 -36.91
C ALA A 363 4.50 23.07 -36.63
N PHE A 364 5.30 24.14 -36.66
CA PHE A 364 4.92 25.45 -36.14
C PHE A 364 4.62 26.52 -37.20
N GLY A 365 4.97 26.27 -38.47
CA GLY A 365 4.68 27.17 -39.60
C GLY A 365 5.94 27.60 -40.37
N PRO A 366 5.81 27.95 -41.67
CA PRO A 366 6.96 28.28 -42.52
C PRO A 366 7.68 29.55 -42.05
N PHE A 367 6.92 30.51 -41.50
CA PHE A 367 7.35 31.85 -41.13
C PHE A 367 8.38 31.93 -39.99
N LEU A 368 8.75 30.82 -39.34
CA LEU A 368 9.70 30.81 -38.23
C LEU A 368 11.02 31.50 -38.57
N ASN A 369 11.36 32.51 -37.76
CA ASN A 369 12.68 33.11 -37.72
C ASN A 369 13.65 32.15 -37.01
N ILE A 370 14.26 31.28 -37.83
CA ILE A 370 15.27 30.31 -37.43
C ILE A 370 16.64 30.84 -37.88
N SER A 371 17.58 30.96 -36.94
CA SER A 371 18.94 31.43 -37.20
C SER A 371 19.93 30.37 -36.74
N VAL A 372 20.65 29.77 -37.70
CA VAL A 372 21.68 28.75 -37.44
C VAL A 372 23.04 29.44 -37.36
N LYS A 373 23.77 29.27 -36.26
CA LYS A 373 25.06 29.94 -36.00
C LYS A 373 26.12 28.95 -35.53
N LYS A 374 27.36 29.10 -36.02
CA LYS A 374 28.52 28.38 -35.45
C LYS A 374 28.91 29.02 -34.12
N GLU A 375 29.12 28.18 -33.11
CA GLU A 375 29.62 28.56 -31.79
C GLU A 375 31.16 28.61 -31.78
N LYS A 376 31.75 29.31 -30.80
CA LYS A 376 33.21 29.40 -30.61
C LYS A 376 33.91 28.07 -30.28
N SER A 377 33.19 26.95 -30.20
CA SER A 377 33.69 25.65 -29.72
C SER A 377 33.11 24.45 -30.48
N ARG A 378 33.31 24.39 -31.80
CA ARG A 378 32.84 23.31 -32.72
C ARG A 378 31.34 22.97 -32.65
N GLY A 379 30.55 23.86 -32.07
CA GLY A 379 29.11 23.71 -31.93
C GLY A 379 28.35 24.47 -33.02
N VAL A 380 27.10 24.09 -33.24
CA VAL A 380 26.14 24.81 -34.09
C VAL A 380 24.84 24.94 -33.33
N SER A 381 24.43 26.18 -33.07
CA SER A 381 23.18 26.51 -32.38
C SER A 381 22.11 26.96 -33.36
N ILE A 382 20.93 26.35 -33.26
CA ILE A 382 19.70 26.70 -33.98
C ILE A 382 18.86 27.56 -33.04
N PHE A 383 18.81 28.87 -33.27
CA PHE A 383 18.00 29.81 -32.48
C PHE A 383 16.63 30.02 -33.15
N VAL A 384 15.55 29.95 -32.37
CA VAL A 384 14.17 30.24 -32.84
C VAL A 384 13.57 31.34 -31.98
N TYR A 385 13.51 32.55 -32.52
CA TYR A 385 13.05 33.75 -31.82
C TYR A 385 11.51 33.83 -31.82
N SER A 386 10.89 33.21 -30.82
CA SER A 386 9.44 33.28 -30.60
C SER A 386 9.08 33.10 -29.12
N LYS A 387 8.42 34.12 -28.54
CA LYS A 387 7.90 34.08 -27.17
C LYS A 387 6.81 33.03 -26.98
N LEU A 388 5.95 32.84 -27.98
CA LEU A 388 4.91 31.80 -27.98
C LEU A 388 5.51 30.39 -27.90
N LEU A 389 6.57 30.12 -28.69
CA LEU A 389 7.27 28.83 -28.59
C LEU A 389 8.03 28.69 -27.28
N LYS A 390 8.66 29.75 -26.77
CA LYS A 390 9.31 29.76 -25.46
C LYS A 390 8.33 29.40 -24.34
N GLU A 391 7.14 30.00 -24.30
CA GLU A 391 6.09 29.67 -23.32
C GLU A 391 5.58 28.22 -23.49
N PHE A 392 5.38 27.76 -24.73
CA PHE A 392 5.03 26.36 -24.97
C PHE A 392 6.12 25.39 -24.47
N PHE A 393 7.38 25.61 -24.81
CA PHE A 393 8.48 24.71 -24.43
C PHE A 393 8.87 24.79 -22.93
N GLU A 394 8.45 25.84 -22.21
CA GLU A 394 8.51 25.86 -20.74
C GLU A 394 7.67 24.75 -20.09
N ASN A 395 6.60 24.26 -20.74
CA ASN A 395 5.80 23.12 -20.26
C ASN A 395 6.58 21.79 -20.22
N PHE A 396 7.78 21.73 -20.81
CA PHE A 396 8.70 20.59 -20.70
C PHE A 396 9.71 20.75 -19.54
N HIS A 397 9.41 21.62 -18.56
CA HIS A 397 10.23 21.81 -17.37
C HIS A 397 9.37 21.91 -16.09
N CYS A 398 9.76 21.20 -15.03
CA CYS A 398 9.11 21.31 -13.70
C CYS A 398 9.60 22.51 -12.87
N GLY A 399 10.05 23.58 -13.54
CA GLY A 399 10.66 24.76 -12.92
C GLY A 399 11.50 25.54 -13.91
N LYS A 400 12.49 26.30 -13.42
CA LYS A 400 13.35 27.19 -14.24
C LYS A 400 13.87 26.49 -15.52
N PRO A 401 13.54 26.98 -16.74
CA PRO A 401 13.61 26.20 -17.99
C PRO A 401 14.96 26.27 -18.73
N TYR A 402 15.95 26.88 -18.08
CA TYR A 402 17.35 26.96 -18.52
C TYR A 402 18.24 25.97 -17.73
N LYS A 403 17.62 25.00 -17.04
CA LYS A 403 18.29 23.98 -16.22
C LYS A 403 17.89 22.60 -16.74
N SER A 404 18.82 21.89 -17.36
CA SER A 404 18.60 20.54 -17.92
C SER A 404 18.04 19.53 -16.91
N TYR A 405 18.43 19.61 -15.63
CA TYR A 405 17.89 18.75 -14.57
C TYR A 405 16.43 19.04 -14.18
N ASN A 406 15.82 20.12 -14.68
CA ASN A 406 14.39 20.41 -14.53
C ASN A 406 13.56 19.88 -15.72
N LYS A 407 14.17 19.37 -16.80
CA LYS A 407 13.43 18.85 -17.95
C LYS A 407 12.48 17.72 -17.54
N VAL A 408 11.28 17.72 -18.08
CA VAL A 408 10.23 16.72 -17.84
C VAL A 408 9.38 16.58 -19.10
N LEU A 409 8.89 15.37 -19.36
CA LEU A 409 7.94 15.10 -20.42
C LEU A 409 6.51 15.27 -19.86
N PRO A 410 5.61 16.03 -20.49
CA PRO A 410 4.21 16.09 -20.08
C PRO A 410 3.57 14.70 -20.06
N SER A 411 2.86 14.35 -18.98
CA SER A 411 2.43 12.98 -18.69
C SER A 411 1.63 12.30 -19.81
N TRP A 412 0.83 13.07 -20.56
CA TRP A 412 0.06 12.57 -21.71
C TRP A 412 0.92 12.01 -22.87
N PHE A 413 2.22 12.31 -22.95
CA PHE A 413 3.09 11.62 -23.92
C PHE A 413 3.28 10.14 -23.59
N LEU A 414 3.27 9.74 -22.30
CA LEU A 414 3.42 8.33 -21.90
C LEU A 414 2.25 7.46 -22.38
N ASP A 415 1.07 8.06 -22.54
CA ASP A 415 -0.13 7.42 -23.10
C ASP A 415 -0.04 7.22 -24.62
N LEU A 416 0.87 7.87 -25.36
CA LEU A 416 0.88 7.83 -26.82
C LEU A 416 1.12 6.41 -27.40
N PRO A 417 0.68 6.15 -28.65
CA PRO A 417 0.99 4.93 -29.39
C PRO A 417 2.50 4.72 -29.57
N SER A 418 2.91 3.45 -29.58
CA SER A 418 4.30 3.02 -29.71
C SER A 418 5.02 3.66 -30.90
N GLU A 419 4.32 3.88 -32.01
CA GLU A 419 4.86 4.52 -33.22
C GLU A 419 5.31 5.98 -33.01
N LYS A 420 4.59 6.75 -32.19
CA LYS A 420 4.96 8.14 -31.84
C LYS A 420 6.06 8.15 -30.77
N LEU A 421 6.02 7.18 -29.86
CA LEU A 421 7.05 6.99 -28.82
C LEU A 421 8.41 6.57 -29.37
N LYS A 422 8.48 5.75 -30.42
CA LYS A 422 9.75 5.40 -31.10
C LYS A 422 10.50 6.65 -31.57
N GLU A 423 9.80 7.56 -32.25
CA GLU A 423 10.36 8.80 -32.78
C GLU A 423 10.82 9.75 -31.68
N LEU A 424 10.05 9.86 -30.59
CA LEU A 424 10.43 10.60 -29.39
C LEU A 424 11.76 10.09 -28.80
N VAL A 425 11.95 8.77 -28.75
CA VAL A 425 13.20 8.16 -28.31
C VAL A 425 14.33 8.38 -29.32
N ILE A 426 14.07 8.30 -30.62
CA ILE A 426 15.07 8.54 -31.68
C ILE A 426 15.62 9.97 -31.58
N GLY A 427 14.76 10.98 -31.49
CA GLY A 427 15.19 12.38 -31.38
C GLY A 427 16.02 12.65 -30.13
N TRP A 428 15.62 12.10 -28.97
CA TRP A 428 16.36 12.26 -27.72
C TRP A 428 17.69 11.48 -27.71
N TRP A 429 17.70 10.27 -28.25
CA TRP A 429 18.88 9.41 -28.30
C TRP A 429 19.97 9.94 -29.27
N ARG A 430 19.58 10.74 -30.27
CA ARG A 430 20.51 11.33 -31.24
C ARG A 430 21.39 12.44 -30.66
N GLY A 431 20.92 13.15 -29.64
CA GLY A 431 21.71 14.13 -28.89
C GLY A 431 22.33 13.51 -27.62
N ASP A 432 21.54 13.43 -26.54
CA ASP A 432 21.91 12.96 -25.20
C ASP A 432 22.49 11.51 -25.16
N GLY A 433 22.39 10.73 -26.23
CA GLY A 433 22.90 9.35 -26.30
C GLY A 433 22.20 8.37 -25.33
N GLY A 434 21.07 8.78 -24.75
CA GLY A 434 20.38 8.07 -23.67
C GLY A 434 20.85 8.46 -22.26
N GLY A 435 21.50 9.61 -22.08
CA GLY A 435 21.87 10.21 -20.80
C GLY A 435 20.93 11.33 -20.34
N SER A 436 20.91 11.65 -19.04
CA SER A 436 20.30 12.89 -18.55
C SER A 436 20.77 13.25 -17.13
N THR A 437 20.60 14.52 -16.75
CA THR A 437 20.69 14.99 -15.34
C THR A 437 19.32 15.22 -14.70
N SER A 438 18.22 15.08 -15.45
CA SER A 438 16.86 15.05 -14.89
C SER A 438 16.45 13.62 -14.55
N ALA A 439 16.24 13.35 -13.25
CA ALA A 439 15.75 12.07 -12.78
C ALA A 439 14.32 11.76 -13.28
N ASN A 440 13.49 12.80 -13.48
CA ASN A 440 12.13 12.65 -14.00
C ASN A 440 12.14 12.28 -15.49
N LEU A 441 12.84 13.06 -16.32
CA LEU A 441 12.94 12.78 -17.76
C LEU A 441 13.53 11.38 -18.01
N PHE A 442 14.59 11.02 -17.28
CA PHE A 442 15.23 9.72 -17.38
C PHE A 442 14.28 8.57 -17.00
N ASN A 443 13.49 8.73 -15.92
CA ASN A 443 12.51 7.71 -15.52
C ASN A 443 11.24 7.68 -16.39
N GLN A 444 10.93 8.76 -17.12
CA GLN A 444 9.90 8.77 -18.16
C GLN A 444 10.39 8.03 -19.40
N PHE A 445 11.61 8.28 -19.87
CA PHE A 445 12.21 7.49 -20.95
C PHE A 445 12.41 6.01 -20.56
N LYS A 446 12.70 5.71 -19.29
CA LYS A 446 12.68 4.33 -18.76
C LYS A 446 11.33 3.67 -18.99
N GLN A 447 10.22 4.33 -18.61
CA GLN A 447 8.87 3.82 -18.83
C GLN A 447 8.55 3.65 -20.33
N ILE A 448 9.00 4.57 -21.19
CA ILE A 448 8.82 4.47 -22.65
C ILE A 448 9.58 3.26 -23.22
N PHE A 449 10.85 3.04 -22.85
CA PHE A 449 11.59 1.85 -23.26
C PHE A 449 10.88 0.56 -22.82
N LEU A 450 10.41 0.50 -21.56
CA LEU A 450 9.71 -0.65 -21.01
C LEU A 450 8.34 -0.89 -21.69
N LYS A 451 7.63 0.17 -22.08
CA LYS A 451 6.40 0.08 -22.91
C LYS A 451 6.72 -0.52 -24.29
N LEU A 452 7.80 -0.07 -24.93
CA LEU A 452 8.32 -0.54 -26.22
C LEU A 452 9.00 -1.93 -26.19
N GLY A 453 8.93 -2.67 -25.08
CA GLY A 453 9.50 -4.02 -24.95
C GLY A 453 11.03 -4.05 -24.88
N ILE A 454 11.64 -2.97 -24.40
CA ILE A 454 13.08 -2.80 -24.24
C ILE A 454 13.38 -2.64 -22.75
N ILE A 455 14.22 -3.52 -22.17
CA ILE A 455 14.75 -3.29 -20.80
C ILE A 455 16.05 -2.48 -20.92
N PRO A 456 16.09 -1.22 -20.46
CA PRO A 456 17.32 -0.47 -20.41
C PRO A 456 18.16 -0.88 -19.18
N SER A 457 19.48 -0.87 -19.33
CA SER A 457 20.42 -0.99 -18.23
C SER A 457 20.93 0.40 -17.84
N ILE A 458 20.53 0.86 -16.67
CA ILE A 458 20.87 2.16 -16.11
C ILE A 458 22.31 2.14 -15.55
N ASN A 459 22.89 3.31 -15.48
CA ASN A 459 24.12 3.64 -14.80
C ASN A 459 23.95 5.01 -14.14
N LYS A 460 24.47 5.17 -12.91
CA LYS A 460 24.40 6.43 -12.16
C LYS A 460 25.81 6.86 -11.79
N ILE A 461 26.21 8.05 -12.19
CA ILE A 461 27.44 8.72 -11.77
C ILE A 461 27.03 9.83 -10.81
N THR A 462 27.45 9.75 -9.54
CA THR A 462 27.07 10.77 -8.56
C THR A 462 27.94 12.01 -8.67
N ALA A 463 27.38 13.20 -8.44
CA ALA A 463 28.14 14.45 -8.42
C ALA A 463 29.29 14.38 -7.41
N GLU A 464 29.03 13.79 -6.24
CA GLU A 464 30.01 13.54 -5.20
C GLU A 464 31.20 12.70 -5.70
N SER A 465 30.96 11.59 -6.41
CA SER A 465 32.07 10.74 -6.91
C SER A 465 32.96 11.43 -7.93
N VAL A 466 32.40 12.30 -8.78
CA VAL A 466 33.16 13.12 -9.75
C VAL A 466 33.95 14.20 -9.02
N ASN A 467 33.37 14.80 -7.97
CA ASN A 467 34.00 15.86 -7.21
C ASN A 467 35.04 15.34 -6.20
N LYS A 468 34.93 14.12 -5.66
CA LYS A 468 35.94 13.48 -4.80
C LYS A 468 37.16 12.98 -5.56
N ARG A 469 37.00 12.46 -6.79
CA ARG A 469 38.15 12.10 -7.66
C ARG A 469 39.12 13.26 -7.91
N ARG A 470 38.66 14.51 -7.72
CA ARG A 470 39.46 15.75 -7.77
C ARG A 470 40.60 15.80 -6.76
N GLU A 471 40.50 15.07 -5.64
CA GLU A 471 41.55 14.95 -4.62
C GLU A 471 42.73 14.08 -5.11
N ILE A 472 42.53 13.30 -6.17
CA ILE A 472 43.52 12.36 -6.74
C ILE A 472 43.97 12.80 -8.13
N LEU A 473 43.07 13.31 -8.98
CA LEU A 473 43.39 13.85 -10.31
C LEU A 473 42.56 15.11 -10.64
N PRO A 474 43.17 16.18 -11.18
CA PRO A 474 42.47 17.43 -11.45
C PRO A 474 41.56 17.33 -12.69
N ASN A 475 40.24 17.23 -12.48
CA ASN A 475 39.22 17.34 -13.53
C ASN A 475 39.22 18.75 -14.18
N GLN A 476 40.04 18.93 -15.22
CA GLN A 476 40.12 20.15 -16.02
C GLN A 476 40.02 19.84 -17.53
N ILE A 477 39.45 20.76 -18.31
CA ILE A 477 39.58 20.78 -19.77
C ILE A 477 40.27 22.09 -20.17
N GLY A 478 41.51 21.97 -20.63
CA GLY A 478 42.43 23.11 -20.68
C GLY A 478 42.56 23.77 -19.31
N LYS A 479 42.54 25.11 -19.25
CA LYS A 479 42.58 25.88 -18.00
C LYS A 479 41.25 25.90 -17.21
N ARG A 480 40.20 25.18 -17.63
CA ARG A 480 38.86 25.22 -17.01
C ARG A 480 38.67 24.09 -15.99
N LYS A 481 38.60 24.44 -14.70
CA LYS A 481 38.18 23.54 -13.62
C LYS A 481 36.71 23.11 -13.81
N ILE A 482 36.44 21.81 -13.75
CA ILE A 482 35.09 21.24 -13.90
C ILE A 482 34.56 20.83 -12.51
N THR A 483 33.24 20.93 -12.31
CA THR A 483 32.57 20.52 -11.05
C THR A 483 31.17 20.01 -11.37
N ALA A 484 30.86 18.79 -10.94
CA ALA A 484 29.54 18.21 -11.11
C ALA A 484 28.57 18.81 -10.09
N LYS A 485 27.43 19.35 -10.56
CA LYS A 485 26.39 19.96 -9.70
C LYS A 485 25.16 19.07 -9.48
N LYS A 486 25.05 17.98 -10.24
CA LYS A 486 23.96 16.98 -10.20
C LYS A 486 24.51 15.61 -10.60
N ASP A 487 23.81 14.57 -10.16
CA ASP A 487 24.05 13.20 -10.61
C ASP A 487 23.70 13.07 -12.11
N TYR A 488 24.40 12.19 -12.81
CA TYR A 488 24.16 11.85 -14.21
C TYR A 488 23.69 10.41 -14.34
N LEU A 489 22.59 10.21 -15.06
CA LEU A 489 21.96 8.92 -15.31
C LEU A 489 22.11 8.56 -16.80
N SER A 490 22.45 7.32 -17.13
CA SER A 490 22.65 6.91 -18.53
C SER A 490 22.22 5.46 -18.83
N PHE A 491 21.71 5.23 -20.05
CA PHE A 491 21.30 3.91 -20.53
C PHE A 491 22.44 3.18 -21.27
N ASN A 492 23.29 2.47 -20.53
CA ASN A 492 24.52 1.86 -21.05
C ASN A 492 24.29 0.61 -21.96
N ILE A 493 23.18 -0.10 -21.79
CA ILE A 493 22.82 -1.28 -22.60
C ILE A 493 21.30 -1.30 -22.78
N LEU A 494 20.81 -1.42 -24.01
CA LEU A 494 19.41 -1.71 -24.28
C LEU A 494 19.22 -3.20 -24.61
N LEU A 495 18.31 -3.87 -23.91
CA LEU A 495 17.94 -5.27 -24.14
C LEU A 495 16.56 -5.32 -24.81
N PHE A 496 16.53 -5.58 -26.11
CA PHE A 496 15.31 -5.66 -26.92
C PHE A 496 14.66 -7.05 -26.75
N PHE A 497 13.40 -7.09 -26.34
CA PHE A 497 12.60 -8.33 -26.23
C PHE A 497 11.55 -8.42 -27.31
N GLU A 498 10.86 -7.33 -27.62
CA GLU A 498 9.90 -7.20 -28.72
C GLU A 498 10.56 -6.58 -29.96
N ASN A 499 10.06 -6.92 -31.16
CA ASN A 499 10.54 -6.31 -32.40
C ASN A 499 9.86 -4.96 -32.65
N CYS A 500 10.32 -3.93 -31.94
CA CYS A 500 9.91 -2.55 -32.17
C CYS A 500 10.53 -1.89 -33.41
N GLY A 501 11.31 -2.62 -34.23
CA GLY A 501 12.02 -2.12 -35.41
C GLY A 501 13.28 -1.30 -35.11
N MET A 502 13.30 -0.53 -34.01
CA MET A 502 14.39 0.40 -33.65
C MET A 502 15.79 -0.23 -33.65
N ILE A 503 15.91 -1.52 -33.28
CA ILE A 503 17.18 -2.28 -33.27
C ILE A 503 17.90 -2.34 -34.62
N ASN A 504 17.21 -2.05 -35.73
CA ASN A 504 17.79 -2.01 -37.07
C ASN A 504 18.39 -0.63 -37.44
N LEU A 505 18.01 0.44 -36.75
CA LEU A 505 18.49 1.79 -37.01
C LEU A 505 19.98 1.95 -36.60
N PRO A 506 20.79 2.77 -37.28
CA PRO A 506 22.22 2.90 -37.03
C PRO A 506 22.59 3.16 -35.56
N GLU A 507 21.83 4.02 -34.88
CA GLU A 507 22.04 4.48 -33.50
C GLU A 507 21.92 3.35 -32.47
N PHE A 508 21.14 2.32 -32.81
CA PHE A 508 20.82 1.16 -31.95
C PHE A 508 21.47 -0.15 -32.44
N LYS A 509 21.95 -0.22 -33.69
CA LYS A 509 22.63 -1.39 -34.30
C LYS A 509 23.74 -1.96 -33.40
N LYS A 510 24.45 -1.10 -32.65
CA LYS A 510 25.47 -1.42 -31.63
C LYS A 510 25.00 -2.32 -30.47
N PHE A 511 23.68 -2.53 -30.30
CA PHE A 511 23.12 -3.43 -29.29
C PHE A 511 22.82 -4.85 -29.79
N LYS A 512 22.80 -5.09 -31.12
CA LYS A 512 22.52 -6.43 -31.70
C LYS A 512 23.45 -7.51 -31.14
N THR A 513 24.74 -7.21 -31.01
CA THR A 513 25.77 -8.13 -30.46
C THR A 513 25.60 -8.46 -28.98
N LYS A 514 24.76 -7.71 -28.23
CA LYS A 514 24.57 -7.87 -26.77
C LYS A 514 23.29 -8.65 -26.41
N LEU A 515 22.47 -9.03 -27.40
CA LEU A 515 21.17 -9.69 -27.21
C LEU A 515 21.25 -11.06 -26.49
N ASN A 516 22.40 -11.72 -26.51
CA ASN A 516 22.62 -13.00 -25.81
C ASN A 516 22.87 -12.84 -24.29
N ARG A 517 23.08 -11.61 -23.78
CA ARG A 517 23.42 -11.32 -22.37
C ARG A 517 22.22 -10.78 -21.55
N ARG A 518 20.98 -11.09 -21.96
CA ARG A 518 19.74 -10.68 -21.27
C ARG A 518 19.75 -11.13 -19.80
N LYS A 519 19.68 -10.18 -18.85
CA LYS A 519 19.65 -10.47 -17.41
C LYS A 519 18.21 -10.68 -16.90
N GLY A 520 17.28 -9.81 -17.29
CA GLY A 520 15.84 -9.97 -17.03
C GLY A 520 15.05 -10.59 -18.19
N TRP A 521 13.73 -10.55 -18.08
CA TRP A 521 12.77 -10.83 -19.15
C TRP A 521 11.48 -10.00 -19.00
N ILE A 522 10.57 -10.09 -19.97
CA ILE A 522 9.24 -9.47 -19.92
C ILE A 522 8.17 -10.50 -20.31
N ASP A 523 6.92 -10.22 -19.94
CA ASP A 523 5.72 -10.79 -20.56
C ASP A 523 4.73 -9.64 -20.89
N ASN A 524 3.43 -9.96 -21.04
CA ASN A 524 2.40 -8.98 -21.33
C ASN A 524 2.14 -7.98 -20.19
N ASP A 525 2.41 -8.34 -18.94
CA ASP A 525 2.02 -7.59 -17.74
C ASP A 525 3.21 -7.01 -16.99
N TYR A 526 4.35 -7.71 -16.97
CA TYR A 526 5.49 -7.39 -16.10
C TYR A 526 6.85 -7.47 -16.79
N ILE A 527 7.79 -6.74 -16.20
CA ILE A 527 9.22 -6.86 -16.41
C ILE A 527 9.84 -7.52 -15.17
N TYR A 528 10.67 -8.52 -15.42
CA TYR A 528 11.22 -9.42 -14.42
C TYR A 528 12.73 -9.19 -14.28
N LEU A 529 13.17 -8.73 -13.11
CA LEU A 529 14.54 -8.29 -12.88
C LEU A 529 15.19 -9.06 -11.71
N PRO A 530 16.21 -9.88 -11.95
CA PRO A 530 16.92 -10.56 -10.86
C PRO A 530 17.66 -9.59 -9.92
N ILE A 531 17.59 -9.81 -8.62
CA ILE A 531 18.30 -9.02 -7.60
C ILE A 531 19.80 -9.34 -7.70
N ILE A 532 20.60 -8.32 -7.99
CA ILE A 532 22.06 -8.46 -8.19
C ILE A 532 22.87 -8.11 -6.94
N LYS A 533 22.31 -7.27 -6.07
CA LYS A 533 22.89 -6.85 -4.80
C LYS A 533 21.77 -6.63 -3.79
N ILE A 534 22.02 -7.03 -2.56
CA ILE A 534 21.24 -6.64 -1.38
C ILE A 534 22.24 -5.98 -0.43
N ASN A 535 21.93 -4.78 0.05
CA ASN A 535 22.75 -4.11 1.07
C ASN A 535 21.94 -3.95 2.34
N LYS A 536 22.63 -3.97 3.48
CA LYS A 536 22.08 -3.72 4.81
C LYS A 536 22.73 -2.43 5.33
N LYS A 537 21.96 -1.55 5.97
CA LYS A 537 22.48 -0.30 6.56
C LYS A 537 21.69 0.08 7.80
N GLY A 538 22.35 0.49 8.88
CA GLY A 538 21.70 1.15 10.01
C GLY A 538 21.09 2.49 9.60
N TYR A 539 19.86 2.75 10.05
CA TYR A 539 19.09 3.95 9.74
C TYR A 539 18.13 4.33 10.86
N SER A 540 18.23 5.58 11.33
CA SER A 540 17.24 6.18 12.22
C SER A 540 16.65 7.42 11.55
N GLY A 541 15.32 7.49 11.49
CA GLY A 541 14.58 8.54 10.78
C GLY A 541 13.17 8.11 10.38
N LYS A 542 12.41 9.01 9.76
CA LYS A 542 10.99 8.79 9.48
C LYS A 542 10.77 7.71 8.44
N VAL A 543 9.68 6.97 8.56
CA VAL A 543 9.29 5.92 7.63
C VAL A 543 7.78 6.05 7.36
N TYR A 544 7.41 6.27 6.10
CA TYR A 544 6.08 6.60 5.61
C TYR A 544 5.22 5.33 5.32
N ASN A 545 4.12 5.43 4.57
CA ASN A 545 3.45 4.38 3.78
C ASN A 545 2.31 5.06 2.99
N LEU A 546 1.82 4.45 1.91
CA LEU A 546 0.66 4.97 1.15
C LEU A 546 -0.52 3.99 1.21
N GLU A 547 -1.72 4.52 1.42
CA GLU A 547 -2.97 3.82 1.11
C GLU A 547 -3.41 4.19 -0.30
N VAL A 548 -3.73 3.19 -1.14
CA VAL A 548 -3.96 3.40 -2.59
C VAL A 548 -5.24 2.69 -3.04
N GLU A 549 -6.11 3.42 -3.72
CA GLU A 549 -7.44 3.00 -4.13
C GLU A 549 -7.46 1.70 -4.97
N GLU A 550 -8.35 0.78 -4.60
CA GLU A 550 -8.54 -0.60 -5.12
C GLU A 550 -7.32 -1.53 -5.01
N ASP A 551 -6.14 -1.08 -5.42
CA ASP A 551 -4.96 -1.90 -5.65
C ASP A 551 -4.05 -2.03 -4.43
N ASN A 552 -4.23 -1.20 -3.39
CA ASN A 552 -3.55 -1.31 -2.09
C ASN A 552 -2.00 -1.32 -2.18
N SER A 553 -1.46 -0.78 -3.28
CA SER A 553 -0.07 -0.94 -3.68
C SER A 553 0.41 0.19 -4.59
N TYR A 554 1.72 0.40 -4.62
CA TYR A 554 2.37 1.48 -5.35
C TYR A 554 3.76 1.07 -5.83
N LEU A 555 4.26 1.78 -6.84
CA LEU A 555 5.53 1.51 -7.50
C LEU A 555 6.59 2.51 -7.05
N THR A 556 7.59 2.05 -6.28
CA THR A 556 8.82 2.82 -6.08
C THR A 556 9.62 2.89 -7.39
N GLU A 557 10.67 3.70 -7.46
CA GLU A 557 11.44 3.93 -8.69
C GLU A 557 11.70 2.64 -9.49
N ASN A 558 12.04 1.52 -8.84
CA ASN A 558 12.32 0.24 -9.51
C ASN A 558 11.55 -0.98 -8.95
N LEU A 559 10.68 -0.84 -7.93
CA LEU A 559 10.15 -1.97 -7.16
C LEU A 559 8.69 -1.77 -6.74
N THR A 560 7.87 -2.83 -6.85
CA THR A 560 6.43 -2.80 -6.58
C THR A 560 6.12 -3.23 -5.13
N VAL A 561 5.35 -2.44 -4.37
CA VAL A 561 5.14 -2.62 -2.91
C VAL A 561 3.69 -2.38 -2.42
N HIS A 562 3.36 -2.70 -1.16
CA HIS A 562 1.98 -2.84 -0.62
C HIS A 562 1.72 -2.12 0.73
N ASN A 563 0.44 -1.87 1.08
CA ASN A 563 -0.04 -1.28 2.35
C ASN A 563 -0.42 -2.32 3.45
N CYS A 564 -1.20 -1.89 4.48
CA CYS A 564 -1.71 -2.67 5.62
C CYS A 564 -3.15 -2.22 6.03
N TRP A 565 -3.95 -2.89 6.90
CA TRP A 565 -3.79 -4.14 7.69
C TRP A 565 -4.43 -5.38 7.01
N THR A 566 -4.97 -6.35 7.79
CA THR A 566 -5.02 -7.82 7.61
C THR A 566 -3.65 -8.52 7.41
N PRO A 567 -3.34 -9.67 8.07
CA PRO A 567 -2.00 -10.28 8.29
C PRO A 567 -0.75 -9.45 8.65
N TRP A 568 -0.74 -8.13 8.45
CA TRP A 568 0.32 -7.23 8.88
C TRP A 568 0.34 -7.10 10.43
N PHE A 569 -0.37 -6.10 10.96
CA PHE A 569 -0.24 -5.48 12.29
C PHE A 569 -0.17 -6.43 13.53
N GLY A 570 -1.11 -7.36 13.72
CA GLY A 570 -1.23 -8.30 14.86
C GLY A 570 0.04 -9.11 15.25
N ILE A 571 0.25 -9.48 16.52
CA ILE A 571 1.52 -10.04 17.06
C ILE A 571 1.87 -11.43 16.50
N PHE A 572 0.88 -12.29 16.29
CA PHE A 572 1.06 -13.57 15.60
C PHE A 572 0.88 -13.47 14.08
N GLY A 573 0.54 -12.30 13.56
CA GLY A 573 0.53 -12.04 12.11
C GLY A 573 1.89 -12.38 11.49
N SER A 574 1.89 -12.94 10.28
CA SER A 574 3.11 -13.42 9.57
C SER A 574 4.16 -12.32 9.27
N MET A 575 3.82 -11.09 9.61
CA MET A 575 4.47 -9.84 9.28
C MET A 575 4.82 -8.99 10.51
N SER A 576 4.44 -9.48 11.70
CA SER A 576 4.54 -8.79 12.99
C SER A 576 5.97 -8.46 13.41
N GLY A 577 6.94 -9.14 12.80
CA GLY A 577 8.32 -9.10 13.26
C GLY A 577 8.53 -9.85 14.57
N PHE A 578 7.53 -10.58 15.08
CA PHE A 578 7.60 -11.49 16.23
C PHE A 578 7.16 -12.89 15.80
N ASP A 579 7.76 -13.92 16.41
CA ASP A 579 7.23 -15.29 16.34
C ASP A 579 6.74 -15.78 17.71
N SER A 580 6.87 -14.96 18.77
CA SER A 580 6.25 -15.18 20.08
C SER A 580 5.98 -13.87 20.86
N LEU A 581 5.04 -13.89 21.81
CA LEU A 581 4.82 -12.85 22.83
C LEU A 581 6.09 -12.64 23.66
N LYS A 582 6.76 -13.73 24.07
CA LYS A 582 7.96 -13.66 24.90
C LYS A 582 9.11 -12.94 24.20
N GLU A 583 9.21 -13.04 22.88
CA GLU A 583 10.16 -12.28 22.07
C GLU A 583 9.84 -10.78 22.00
N CYS A 584 8.57 -10.40 22.18
CA CYS A 584 8.16 -8.99 22.20
C CYS A 584 8.41 -8.30 23.54
N PHE A 585 7.91 -8.92 24.62
CA PHE A 585 7.81 -8.27 25.92
C PHE A 585 8.94 -8.67 26.88
N LYS A 586 9.70 -9.73 26.58
CA LYS A 586 10.89 -10.18 27.33
C LYS A 586 10.61 -10.38 28.84
N GLU A 587 11.26 -9.59 29.69
CA GLU A 587 11.08 -9.54 31.14
C GLU A 587 9.65 -9.12 31.55
N GLU A 588 9.00 -8.32 30.71
CA GLU A 588 7.63 -7.84 30.91
C GLU A 588 6.57 -8.78 30.31
N PHE A 589 6.96 -9.98 29.84
CA PHE A 589 6.04 -10.98 29.26
C PHE A 589 4.91 -11.37 30.21
N ASP A 590 5.20 -11.45 31.51
CA ASP A 590 4.19 -11.82 32.52
C ASP A 590 3.27 -10.65 32.90
N ASN A 591 3.70 -9.40 32.63
CA ASN A 591 2.89 -8.18 32.80
C ASN A 591 1.91 -7.93 31.62
N VAL A 592 1.92 -8.77 30.58
CA VAL A 592 0.90 -8.82 29.53
C VAL A 592 0.08 -10.09 29.72
N HIS A 593 -1.14 -9.94 30.22
CA HIS A 593 -1.93 -11.08 30.71
C HIS A 593 -2.92 -11.62 29.66
N ALA A 594 -3.25 -10.82 28.65
CA ALA A 594 -4.23 -11.15 27.63
C ALA A 594 -3.77 -10.85 26.19
N ILE A 595 -4.43 -11.48 25.22
CA ILE A 595 -4.40 -11.13 23.80
C ILE A 595 -5.83 -10.98 23.26
N GLU A 596 -6.00 -10.15 22.22
CA GLU A 596 -7.24 -10.07 21.45
C GLU A 596 -7.18 -11.05 20.27
N THR A 597 -8.26 -11.80 20.02
CA THR A 597 -8.40 -12.66 18.84
C THR A 597 -8.40 -11.85 17.55
N GLY A 598 -9.23 -10.80 17.53
CA GLY A 598 -9.58 -9.96 16.39
C GLY A 598 -10.22 -10.73 15.24
N MET A 599 -10.88 -10.00 14.33
CA MET A 599 -11.66 -10.47 13.15
C MET A 599 -11.02 -11.51 12.19
N SER A 600 -9.82 -12.01 12.45
CA SER A 600 -9.10 -12.98 11.61
C SER A 600 -8.72 -14.27 12.33
N SER A 601 -8.99 -14.41 13.64
CA SER A 601 -8.75 -15.63 14.41
C SER A 601 -9.84 -15.86 15.46
N THR A 602 -9.94 -17.07 15.99
CA THR A 602 -10.86 -17.45 17.08
C THR A 602 -10.07 -18.12 18.23
N PRO A 603 -10.66 -18.31 19.43
CA PRO A 603 -9.93 -18.88 20.56
C PRO A 603 -9.37 -20.28 20.30
N ASP A 604 -10.09 -21.12 19.56
CA ASP A 604 -9.63 -22.45 19.12
C ASP A 604 -8.48 -22.42 18.10
N MET A 605 -8.29 -21.31 17.38
CA MET A 605 -7.08 -21.06 16.60
C MET A 605 -5.92 -20.63 17.51
N ASN A 606 -6.18 -19.85 18.56
CA ASN A 606 -5.16 -19.33 19.47
C ASN A 606 -4.68 -20.38 20.49
N TRP A 607 -5.52 -21.31 20.96
CA TRP A 607 -5.12 -22.43 21.84
C TRP A 607 -4.07 -23.37 21.24
N ARG A 608 -3.75 -23.20 19.95
CA ARG A 608 -2.70 -23.92 19.24
C ARG A 608 -1.30 -23.38 19.54
N ILE A 609 -1.18 -22.13 19.98
CA ILE A 609 0.10 -21.47 20.29
C ILE A 609 0.41 -21.69 21.78
N GLN A 610 1.43 -22.49 22.08
CA GLN A 610 1.65 -23.04 23.44
C GLN A 610 1.86 -21.98 24.53
N GLU A 611 2.56 -20.87 24.24
CA GLU A 611 2.80 -19.80 25.22
C GLU A 611 1.53 -19.04 25.68
N LEU A 612 0.39 -19.28 25.02
CA LEU A 612 -0.91 -18.71 25.40
C LEU A 612 -1.65 -19.51 26.48
N GLU A 613 -1.10 -20.63 26.97
CA GLU A 613 -1.74 -21.44 28.02
C GLU A 613 -2.08 -20.65 29.29
N ASN A 614 -1.20 -19.70 29.63
CA ASN A 614 -1.33 -18.83 30.80
C ASN A 614 -1.74 -17.39 30.41
N LYS A 615 -2.38 -17.19 29.25
CA LYS A 615 -2.84 -15.89 28.76
C LYS A 615 -4.33 -15.94 28.44
N SER A 616 -5.06 -14.91 28.87
CA SER A 616 -6.46 -14.76 28.49
C SER A 616 -6.60 -14.45 27.01
N ILE A 617 -7.53 -15.12 26.35
CA ILE A 617 -7.86 -14.87 24.95
C ILE A 617 -9.22 -14.18 24.94
N ILE A 618 -9.20 -12.86 24.80
CA ILE A 618 -10.38 -11.98 24.80
C ILE A 618 -10.70 -11.54 23.38
N SER A 619 -11.90 -11.01 23.17
CA SER A 619 -12.41 -10.63 21.85
C SER A 619 -13.23 -9.35 21.94
N PHE A 620 -12.99 -8.42 21.02
CA PHE A 620 -13.59 -7.09 20.95
C PHE A 620 -13.70 -6.65 19.48
N SER A 621 -14.48 -5.62 19.21
CA SER A 621 -14.97 -5.38 17.85
C SER A 621 -14.04 -4.66 16.90
N ASP A 622 -13.03 -3.87 17.33
CA ASP A 622 -12.35 -2.89 16.46
C ASP A 622 -13.39 -1.97 15.74
N ALA A 623 -14.39 -1.48 16.50
CA ALA A 623 -15.50 -0.73 15.92
C ALA A 623 -15.10 0.68 15.45
N HIS A 624 -14.81 0.77 14.16
CA HIS A 624 -14.72 2.03 13.41
C HIS A 624 -16.10 2.68 13.10
N SER A 625 -17.22 2.12 13.59
CA SER A 625 -18.55 2.72 13.46
C SER A 625 -19.55 2.16 14.46
N PHE A 626 -20.44 3.02 14.97
CA PHE A 626 -21.48 2.71 15.97
C PHE A 626 -22.55 1.67 15.55
N TRP A 627 -22.66 1.29 14.27
CA TRP A 627 -23.74 0.41 13.80
C TRP A 627 -23.66 -1.00 14.41
N PRO A 628 -24.78 -1.67 14.76
CA PRO A 628 -24.79 -2.95 15.50
C PRO A 628 -24.29 -4.16 14.68
N PHE A 629 -24.10 -4.01 13.37
CA PHE A 629 -23.36 -4.97 12.53
C PHE A 629 -21.84 -4.70 12.50
N ARG A 630 -21.33 -3.82 13.38
CA ARG A 630 -19.90 -3.52 13.60
C ARG A 630 -19.58 -3.42 15.09
N LEU A 631 -20.26 -2.54 15.83
CA LEU A 631 -20.22 -2.47 17.29
C LEU A 631 -20.70 -3.80 17.89
N GLY A 632 -19.93 -4.40 18.81
CA GLY A 632 -20.20 -5.72 19.37
C GLY A 632 -20.30 -6.85 18.33
N ARG A 633 -19.66 -6.75 17.15
CA ARG A 633 -19.52 -7.94 16.27
C ARG A 633 -18.68 -9.03 16.93
N GLU A 634 -17.75 -8.61 17.77
CA GLU A 634 -16.86 -9.37 18.63
C GLU A 634 -16.90 -8.71 20.01
N ALA A 635 -16.95 -9.50 21.08
CA ALA A 635 -17.16 -9.03 22.46
C ALA A 635 -16.75 -10.09 23.48
N THR A 636 -16.49 -9.69 24.73
CA THR A 636 -16.15 -10.61 25.82
C THR A 636 -17.24 -10.60 26.89
N ILE A 637 -17.70 -11.77 27.32
CA ILE A 637 -18.71 -11.95 28.36
C ILE A 637 -18.00 -12.15 29.70
N PHE A 638 -18.22 -11.20 30.60
CA PHE A 638 -17.72 -11.17 31.97
C PHE A 638 -18.81 -11.58 32.96
N ARG A 639 -18.42 -11.94 34.19
CA ARG A 639 -19.31 -11.88 35.35
C ARG A 639 -19.65 -10.40 35.59
N LYS A 640 -20.92 -10.09 35.91
CA LYS A 640 -21.33 -8.71 36.23
C LYS A 640 -20.45 -8.14 37.35
N CYS A 641 -19.80 -7.02 37.06
CA CYS A 641 -19.01 -6.26 38.02
C CYS A 641 -19.20 -4.76 37.81
N ASP A 642 -18.91 -3.96 38.84
CA ASP A 642 -19.10 -2.51 38.83
C ASP A 642 -17.80 -1.73 39.06
N SER A 643 -16.65 -2.41 39.00
CA SER A 643 -15.33 -1.82 39.20
C SER A 643 -14.35 -2.27 38.11
N TYR A 644 -13.48 -1.34 37.72
CA TYR A 644 -12.40 -1.61 36.80
C TYR A 644 -11.44 -2.68 37.35
N LYS A 645 -11.15 -2.65 38.65
CA LYS A 645 -10.27 -3.64 39.30
C LYS A 645 -10.79 -5.07 39.14
N GLU A 646 -12.09 -5.29 39.30
CA GLU A 646 -12.71 -6.61 39.14
C GLU A 646 -12.80 -7.03 37.66
N LEU A 647 -13.06 -6.08 36.75
CA LEU A 647 -13.00 -6.36 35.31
C LEU A 647 -11.60 -6.80 34.87
N ILE A 648 -10.55 -6.07 35.29
CA ILE A 648 -9.16 -6.43 34.98
C ILE A 648 -8.76 -7.71 35.71
N ARG A 649 -9.23 -7.98 36.94
CA ARG A 649 -9.02 -9.28 37.59
C ARG A 649 -9.53 -10.43 36.70
N GLN A 650 -10.75 -10.34 36.19
CA GLN A 650 -11.31 -11.35 35.28
C GLN A 650 -10.50 -11.50 33.98
N ILE A 651 -9.91 -10.43 33.46
CA ILE A 651 -8.98 -10.50 32.31
C ILE A 651 -7.65 -11.15 32.71
N ARG A 652 -7.04 -10.80 33.84
CA ARG A 652 -5.69 -11.26 34.22
C ARG A 652 -5.67 -12.70 34.74
N GLU A 653 -6.69 -13.08 35.51
CA GLU A 653 -6.81 -14.42 36.12
C GLU A 653 -7.56 -15.40 35.21
N ASN A 654 -8.01 -14.98 34.03
CA ASN A 654 -8.85 -15.77 33.13
C ASN A 654 -10.12 -16.27 33.85
N ASP A 655 -10.86 -15.36 34.49
CA ASP A 655 -12.13 -15.60 35.21
C ASP A 655 -13.36 -14.93 34.55
N PHE A 656 -13.18 -14.35 33.36
CA PHE A 656 -14.31 -14.05 32.48
C PHE A 656 -15.03 -15.33 32.04
N ILE A 657 -16.24 -15.21 31.49
CA ILE A 657 -17.14 -16.34 31.25
C ILE A 657 -16.99 -16.92 29.84
N ALA A 658 -16.98 -16.08 28.81
CA ALA A 658 -16.91 -16.50 27.41
C ALA A 658 -16.45 -15.36 26.49
N THR A 659 -16.17 -15.65 25.22
CA THR A 659 -16.15 -14.63 24.15
C THR A 659 -17.28 -14.82 23.14
N ILE A 660 -17.58 -13.77 22.40
CA ILE A 660 -18.41 -13.77 21.18
C ILE A 660 -17.46 -13.40 20.05
N GLU A 661 -17.37 -14.29 19.06
CA GLU A 661 -16.47 -14.14 17.91
C GLU A 661 -17.29 -13.98 16.63
N THR A 662 -16.77 -13.27 15.62
CA THR A 662 -17.21 -13.55 14.26
C THR A 662 -16.62 -14.89 13.80
N PHE A 663 -17.20 -15.48 12.76
CA PHE A 663 -16.56 -16.60 12.08
C PHE A 663 -15.25 -16.10 11.46
N ALA A 664 -14.09 -16.51 11.97
CA ALA A 664 -12.78 -16.16 11.39
C ALA A 664 -12.71 -16.50 9.89
N GLU A 665 -13.49 -17.47 9.46
CA GLU A 665 -13.77 -17.86 8.08
C GLU A 665 -14.24 -16.69 7.19
N TYR A 666 -14.87 -15.63 7.74
CA TYR A 666 -15.19 -14.39 7.00
C TYR A 666 -13.94 -13.59 6.61
N GLY A 667 -12.82 -13.76 7.31
CA GLY A 667 -11.60 -12.99 7.10
C GLY A 667 -11.10 -13.09 5.65
N LYS A 668 -10.75 -11.94 5.05
CA LYS A 668 -10.28 -11.81 3.64
C LYS A 668 -9.09 -12.71 3.26
N TYR A 669 -8.41 -13.24 4.27
CA TYR A 669 -7.20 -14.05 4.18
C TYR A 669 -7.27 -15.20 5.20
N HIS A 670 -8.44 -15.78 5.45
CA HIS A 670 -8.56 -16.89 6.40
C HIS A 670 -7.91 -18.16 5.84
N TRP A 671 -8.39 -18.61 4.68
CA TRP A 671 -7.85 -19.75 3.94
C TRP A 671 -6.74 -19.37 2.98
N ASP A 672 -5.89 -20.35 2.65
CA ASP A 672 -4.97 -20.24 1.54
C ASP A 672 -5.76 -20.18 0.24
N GLY A 673 -5.37 -19.31 -0.69
CA GLY A 673 -6.12 -19.23 -1.94
C GLY A 673 -5.47 -18.42 -3.06
N HIS A 674 -6.20 -18.37 -4.16
CA HIS A 674 -5.83 -17.66 -5.38
C HIS A 674 -7.11 -17.20 -6.07
N ARG A 675 -7.52 -15.96 -5.80
CA ARG A 675 -8.78 -15.33 -6.20
C ARG A 675 -9.06 -15.40 -7.70
N LEU A 676 -8.01 -15.35 -8.52
CA LEU A 676 -8.09 -15.38 -9.98
C LEU A 676 -8.46 -16.77 -10.54
N CYS A 677 -8.69 -17.77 -9.68
CA CYS A 677 -9.21 -19.09 -10.06
C CYS A 677 -10.42 -19.53 -9.20
N ASP A 678 -10.98 -18.64 -8.37
CA ASP A 678 -11.93 -18.96 -7.29
C ASP A 678 -11.53 -20.23 -6.50
N PHE A 679 -10.21 -20.40 -6.26
CA PHE A 679 -9.68 -21.56 -5.57
C PHE A 679 -9.13 -21.19 -4.20
N SER A 680 -9.60 -21.90 -3.18
CA SER A 680 -9.07 -21.89 -1.83
C SER A 680 -8.91 -23.30 -1.28
N SER A 681 -8.03 -23.48 -0.31
CA SER A 681 -7.89 -24.73 0.44
C SER A 681 -7.44 -24.49 1.89
N PRO A 682 -7.86 -25.36 2.83
CA PRO A 682 -7.29 -25.38 4.17
C PRO A 682 -5.81 -25.83 4.14
N PRO A 683 -5.01 -25.47 5.17
CA PRO A 683 -3.57 -25.67 5.20
C PRO A 683 -3.06 -27.10 4.96
N ASN A 684 -3.79 -28.14 5.38
CA ASN A 684 -3.40 -29.54 5.15
C ASN A 684 -3.41 -29.88 3.65
N LYS A 685 -4.51 -29.58 2.96
CA LYS A 685 -4.66 -29.74 1.51
C LYS A 685 -3.73 -28.80 0.75
N THR A 686 -3.49 -27.59 1.26
CA THR A 686 -2.44 -26.69 0.77
C THR A 686 -1.05 -27.33 0.85
N LYS A 687 -0.73 -28.05 1.93
CA LYS A 687 0.57 -28.72 2.15
C LYS A 687 0.76 -29.92 1.20
N GLU A 688 -0.27 -30.76 1.02
CA GLU A 688 -0.31 -31.81 -0.01
C GLU A 688 -0.08 -31.23 -1.41
N LEU A 689 -0.79 -30.14 -1.73
CA LEU A 689 -0.63 -29.37 -2.95
C LEU A 689 0.71 -28.59 -3.03
N ASN A 690 1.62 -28.75 -2.06
CA ASN A 690 2.93 -28.07 -2.01
C ASN A 690 2.83 -26.53 -2.11
N ARG A 691 1.78 -25.97 -1.50
CA ARG A 691 1.34 -24.57 -1.58
C ARG A 691 0.93 -24.12 -3.01
N ILE A 692 0.47 -25.02 -3.89
CA ILE A 692 0.14 -24.78 -5.31
C ILE A 692 -1.37 -24.92 -5.64
N CYS A 693 -1.99 -23.89 -6.20
CA CYS A 693 -3.34 -23.93 -6.77
C CYS A 693 -3.47 -25.06 -7.83
N PRO A 694 -4.40 -26.01 -7.69
CA PRO A 694 -4.53 -27.13 -8.63
C PRO A 694 -5.05 -26.69 -10.00
N VAL A 695 -5.72 -25.54 -10.10
CA VAL A 695 -6.28 -24.99 -11.35
C VAL A 695 -5.16 -24.41 -12.23
N CYS A 696 -4.61 -23.25 -11.87
CA CYS A 696 -3.60 -22.55 -12.69
C CYS A 696 -2.14 -22.96 -12.39
N LYS A 697 -1.92 -23.87 -11.45
CA LYS A 697 -0.60 -24.29 -10.94
C LYS A 697 0.29 -23.14 -10.40
N LYS A 698 -0.26 -21.97 -10.06
CA LYS A 698 0.44 -20.90 -9.29
C LYS A 698 0.47 -21.21 -7.79
N GLN A 699 1.26 -20.51 -6.98
CA GLN A 699 1.29 -20.76 -5.52
C GLN A 699 0.37 -19.81 -4.76
N LEU A 700 -0.29 -20.34 -3.74
CA LEU A 700 -1.38 -19.69 -3.01
C LEU A 700 -0.87 -18.52 -2.15
N THR A 701 -1.66 -17.46 -2.06
CA THR A 701 -1.56 -16.49 -0.97
C THR A 701 -1.93 -17.25 0.31
N LEU A 702 -1.04 -17.25 1.31
CA LEU A 702 -1.25 -18.02 2.53
C LEU A 702 -2.22 -17.31 3.48
N GLY A 703 -3.07 -18.10 4.11
CA GLY A 703 -4.09 -17.63 5.05
C GLY A 703 -3.61 -17.52 6.49
N VAL A 704 -4.43 -16.90 7.34
CA VAL A 704 -4.20 -16.82 8.79
C VAL A 704 -4.29 -18.19 9.44
N GLU A 705 -5.15 -19.10 8.94
CA GLU A 705 -5.15 -20.50 9.37
C GLU A 705 -3.78 -21.16 9.12
N ASN A 706 -3.11 -20.83 8.01
CA ASN A 706 -1.78 -21.35 7.69
C ASN A 706 -0.68 -20.77 8.58
N ARG A 707 -0.79 -19.48 8.98
CA ARG A 707 0.11 -18.89 9.99
C ARG A 707 -0.10 -19.49 11.38
N VAL A 708 -1.34 -19.88 11.72
CA VAL A 708 -1.63 -20.62 12.95
C VAL A 708 -1.02 -22.03 12.90
N GLU A 709 -1.08 -22.74 11.76
CA GLU A 709 -0.32 -24.00 11.58
C GLU A 709 1.21 -23.80 11.71
N GLU A 710 1.76 -22.69 11.20
CA GLU A 710 3.20 -22.39 11.30
C GLU A 710 3.66 -22.03 12.73
N LEU A 711 2.72 -21.68 13.63
CA LEU A 711 2.98 -21.36 15.05
C LEU A 711 2.41 -22.42 16.02
N ALA A 712 1.79 -23.48 15.51
CA ALA A 712 1.09 -24.46 16.34
C ALA A 712 2.07 -25.37 17.11
N GLY A 713 2.08 -25.24 18.43
CA GLY A 713 2.59 -26.25 19.35
C GLY A 713 1.56 -27.36 19.63
N ASN A 714 0.27 -27.00 19.65
CA ASN A 714 -0.83 -27.93 19.94
C ASN A 714 -1.66 -28.27 18.68
N PRO A 715 -2.24 -29.50 18.60
CA PRO A 715 -3.03 -29.93 17.44
C PRO A 715 -4.34 -29.14 17.29
N ALA A 716 -4.93 -29.19 16.09
CA ALA A 716 -6.25 -28.59 15.85
C ALA A 716 -7.33 -29.23 16.74
N GLY A 717 -8.22 -28.41 17.30
CA GLY A 717 -9.25 -28.85 18.26
C GLY A 717 -8.75 -29.05 19.70
N PHE A 718 -7.45 -28.85 19.97
CA PHE A 718 -6.91 -28.82 21.33
C PHE A 718 -7.53 -27.69 22.16
N LYS A 719 -7.59 -27.89 23.48
CA LYS A 719 -8.12 -26.94 24.46
C LYS A 719 -7.23 -26.93 25.70
N PHE A 720 -6.78 -25.76 26.14
CA PHE A 720 -6.13 -25.63 27.45
C PHE A 720 -7.11 -25.96 28.58
N LYS A 721 -6.60 -26.44 29.72
CA LYS A 721 -7.42 -26.80 30.90
C LYS A 721 -8.26 -25.64 31.46
N ASN A 722 -7.81 -24.41 31.25
CA ASN A 722 -8.44 -23.14 31.63
C ASN A 722 -9.14 -22.42 30.44
N SER A 723 -9.27 -23.07 29.29
CA SER A 723 -9.88 -22.46 28.10
C SER A 723 -11.35 -22.09 28.31
N LYS A 724 -11.76 -20.95 27.77
CA LYS A 724 -13.14 -20.44 27.88
C LYS A 724 -14.00 -20.85 26.70
N PRO A 725 -15.32 -21.07 26.89
CA PRO A 725 -16.24 -21.22 25.79
C PRO A 725 -16.30 -19.93 24.95
N PHE A 726 -16.63 -20.08 23.66
CA PHE A 726 -16.85 -18.94 22.78
C PHE A 726 -18.01 -19.21 21.81
N TYR A 727 -18.70 -18.15 21.40
CA TYR A 727 -19.87 -18.21 20.53
C TYR A 727 -19.52 -17.60 19.16
N LYS A 728 -19.40 -18.43 18.11
CA LYS A 728 -19.29 -17.93 16.72
C LYS A 728 -20.65 -17.44 16.25
N LEU A 729 -20.84 -16.12 16.16
CA LEU A 729 -22.11 -15.48 15.80
C LEU A 729 -21.93 -14.52 14.63
N LEU A 730 -22.90 -14.53 13.72
CA LEU A 730 -23.11 -13.43 12.77
C LEU A 730 -24.13 -12.41 13.35
N PRO A 731 -23.98 -11.10 13.05
CA PRO A 731 -24.97 -10.10 13.44
C PRO A 731 -26.36 -10.41 12.87
N LEU A 732 -27.41 -10.06 13.61
CA LEU A 732 -28.80 -10.33 13.20
C LEU A 732 -29.16 -9.68 11.85
N HIS A 733 -28.55 -8.54 11.54
CA HIS A 733 -28.62 -7.90 10.22
C HIS A 733 -28.18 -8.82 9.07
N GLU A 734 -27.13 -9.63 9.24
CA GLU A 734 -26.70 -10.59 8.22
C GLU A 734 -27.67 -11.76 8.11
N LEU A 735 -28.18 -12.27 9.24
CA LEU A 735 -29.18 -13.35 9.25
C LEU A 735 -30.48 -12.96 8.54
N ILE A 736 -30.94 -11.72 8.73
CA ILE A 736 -32.13 -11.18 8.03
C ILE A 736 -31.82 -10.95 6.55
N ALA A 737 -30.64 -10.44 6.19
CA ALA A 737 -30.23 -10.23 4.80
C ALA A 737 -30.10 -11.56 4.02
N LEU A 738 -29.53 -12.59 4.66
CA LEU A 738 -29.45 -13.97 4.16
C LEU A 738 -30.85 -14.49 3.78
N ILE A 739 -31.83 -14.40 4.68
CA ILE A 739 -33.20 -14.89 4.43
C ILE A 739 -33.98 -14.01 3.45
N LYS A 740 -33.90 -12.69 3.56
CA LYS A 740 -34.77 -11.75 2.83
C LYS A 740 -34.22 -11.26 1.50
N GLY A 741 -32.94 -11.54 1.21
CA GLY A 741 -32.23 -11.17 -0.01
C GLY A 741 -31.79 -9.70 -0.04
N GLY A 742 -30.61 -9.45 -0.61
CA GLY A 742 -30.06 -8.10 -0.80
C GLY A 742 -29.13 -7.65 0.33
N ASN A 743 -28.93 -6.32 0.44
CA ASN A 743 -27.98 -5.72 1.37
C ASN A 743 -28.57 -5.57 2.80
N MET A 744 -27.74 -5.83 3.83
CA MET A 744 -27.99 -5.47 5.23
C MET A 744 -28.56 -4.05 5.43
N GLN A 745 -28.08 -3.05 4.70
CA GLN A 745 -28.57 -1.67 4.85
C GLN A 745 -29.92 -1.40 4.16
N SER A 746 -30.57 -2.40 3.57
CA SER A 746 -31.87 -2.22 2.89
C SER A 746 -33.02 -1.94 3.88
N LYS A 747 -34.01 -1.15 3.44
CA LYS A 747 -35.21 -0.84 4.23
C LYS A 747 -35.95 -2.11 4.70
N LYS A 748 -35.93 -3.18 3.90
CA LYS A 748 -36.55 -4.49 4.20
C LYS A 748 -35.86 -5.22 5.36
N VAL A 749 -34.52 -5.17 5.42
CA VAL A 749 -33.74 -5.74 6.54
C VAL A 749 -33.97 -4.92 7.80
N TRP A 750 -33.83 -3.59 7.71
CA TRP A 750 -34.03 -2.67 8.84
C TRP A 750 -35.44 -2.75 9.45
N ALA A 751 -36.49 -2.88 8.64
CA ALA A 751 -37.85 -3.02 9.13
C ALA A 751 -38.01 -4.25 10.05
N THR A 752 -37.58 -5.43 9.58
CA THR A 752 -37.64 -6.66 10.39
C THR A 752 -36.65 -6.66 11.56
N TYR A 753 -35.48 -6.01 11.42
CA TYR A 753 -34.56 -5.84 12.54
C TYR A 753 -35.22 -5.02 13.67
N ASN A 754 -35.75 -3.84 13.34
CA ASN A 754 -36.40 -2.95 14.31
C ASN A 754 -37.64 -3.60 14.94
N GLU A 755 -38.38 -4.41 14.18
CA GLU A 755 -39.52 -5.18 14.68
C GLU A 755 -39.10 -6.24 15.71
N LEU A 756 -38.03 -7.00 15.44
CA LEU A 756 -37.50 -7.99 16.37
C LEU A 756 -36.91 -7.35 17.62
N ILE A 757 -36.17 -6.25 17.48
CA ILE A 757 -35.68 -5.43 18.60
C ILE A 757 -36.87 -4.94 19.46
N LYS A 758 -37.95 -4.45 18.84
CA LYS A 758 -39.18 -4.06 19.56
C LYS A 758 -39.85 -5.23 20.29
N LYS A 759 -39.83 -6.45 19.71
CA LYS A 759 -40.43 -7.67 20.29
C LYS A 759 -39.58 -8.28 21.42
N PHE A 760 -38.25 -8.12 21.40
CA PHE A 760 -37.33 -8.90 22.26
C PHE A 760 -36.25 -8.09 22.99
N GLY A 761 -36.27 -6.75 22.91
CA GLY A 761 -35.36 -5.86 23.63
C GLY A 761 -34.09 -5.53 22.83
N ASP A 762 -33.21 -6.51 22.63
CA ASP A 762 -31.87 -6.30 22.08
C ASP A 762 -31.35 -7.46 21.20
N GLU A 763 -30.33 -7.19 20.39
CA GLU A 763 -29.79 -8.14 19.42
C GLU A 763 -29.14 -9.37 20.08
N PHE A 764 -28.32 -9.23 21.13
CA PHE A 764 -27.71 -10.38 21.78
C PHE A 764 -28.73 -11.26 22.50
N ASN A 765 -29.79 -10.69 23.08
CA ASN A 765 -30.90 -11.46 23.64
C ASN A 765 -31.59 -12.32 22.56
N ILE A 766 -31.85 -11.74 21.38
CA ILE A 766 -32.37 -12.49 20.21
C ILE A 766 -31.37 -13.54 19.73
N LEU A 767 -30.08 -13.21 19.67
CA LEU A 767 -29.06 -14.10 19.14
C LEU A 767 -28.65 -15.22 20.10
N LEU A 768 -28.81 -15.07 21.42
CA LEU A 768 -28.40 -16.06 22.43
C LEU A 768 -29.59 -16.73 23.14
N ASN A 769 -30.53 -15.93 23.69
CA ASN A 769 -31.38 -16.37 24.80
C ASN A 769 -32.83 -16.73 24.41
N VAL A 770 -33.49 -15.92 23.56
CA VAL A 770 -34.94 -16.02 23.31
C VAL A 770 -35.32 -17.42 22.81
N SER A 771 -36.20 -18.13 23.52
CA SER A 771 -36.54 -19.52 23.18
C SER A 771 -37.24 -19.66 21.81
N ARG A 772 -37.18 -20.87 21.21
CA ARG A 772 -37.84 -21.17 19.92
C ARG A 772 -39.33 -20.91 19.99
N GLU A 773 -39.94 -21.29 21.10
CA GLU A 773 -41.38 -21.17 21.38
C GLU A 773 -41.78 -19.69 21.46
N ASN A 774 -40.92 -18.84 22.04
CA ASN A 774 -41.14 -17.40 22.11
C ASN A 774 -40.91 -16.69 20.76
N LEU A 775 -40.00 -17.20 19.91
CA LEU A 775 -39.89 -16.74 18.51
C LEU A 775 -41.14 -17.11 17.70
N ILE A 776 -41.69 -18.32 17.87
CA ILE A 776 -42.92 -18.78 17.20
C ILE A 776 -44.14 -17.98 17.68
N LYS A 777 -44.33 -17.83 19.00
CA LYS A 777 -45.43 -17.04 19.60
C LYS A 777 -45.44 -15.57 19.17
N ALA A 778 -44.29 -15.02 18.79
CA ALA A 778 -44.16 -13.65 18.32
C ALA A 778 -44.25 -13.49 16.78
N ASP A 779 -44.70 -14.53 16.07
CA ASP A 779 -44.85 -14.54 14.60
C ASP A 779 -43.57 -14.11 13.86
N VAL A 780 -42.45 -14.77 14.18
CA VAL A 780 -41.18 -14.59 13.47
C VAL A 780 -41.10 -15.58 12.30
N ASP A 781 -40.69 -15.09 11.13
CA ASP A 781 -40.49 -15.91 9.92
C ASP A 781 -39.73 -17.21 10.22
N ALA A 782 -40.33 -18.35 9.87
CA ALA A 782 -39.84 -19.69 10.19
C ALA A 782 -38.39 -19.95 9.73
N LYS A 783 -37.99 -19.40 8.57
CA LYS A 783 -36.64 -19.58 8.03
C LYS A 783 -35.63 -18.74 8.82
N LEU A 784 -36.04 -17.55 9.25
CA LEU A 784 -35.26 -16.70 10.15
C LEU A 784 -35.13 -17.32 11.56
N ILE A 785 -36.18 -17.96 12.11
CA ILE A 785 -36.07 -18.76 13.34
C ILE A 785 -35.02 -19.86 13.15
N GLY A 786 -35.14 -20.67 12.09
CA GLY A 786 -34.19 -21.75 11.79
C GLY A 786 -32.74 -21.26 11.65
N VAL A 787 -32.52 -20.09 11.02
CA VAL A 787 -31.19 -19.48 10.87
C VAL A 787 -30.67 -18.89 12.20
N ILE A 788 -31.49 -18.26 13.04
CA ILE A 788 -31.08 -17.79 14.38
C ILE A 788 -30.67 -18.97 15.26
N LEU A 789 -31.47 -20.05 15.29
CA LEU A 789 -31.14 -21.26 16.05
C LEU A 789 -29.90 -21.99 15.52
N ARG A 790 -29.58 -21.82 14.23
CA ARG A 790 -28.34 -22.34 13.61
C ARG A 790 -27.12 -21.46 13.91
N ASN A 791 -27.28 -20.14 14.01
CA ASN A 791 -26.25 -19.19 14.43
C ASN A 791 -25.82 -19.47 15.88
N ARG A 792 -26.77 -19.66 16.81
CA ARG A 792 -26.51 -20.04 18.22
C ARG A 792 -25.60 -21.24 18.39
N LYS A 793 -25.71 -22.22 17.50
CA LYS A 793 -24.93 -23.46 17.54
C LYS A 793 -23.58 -23.36 16.82
N GLY A 794 -23.16 -22.18 16.37
CA GLY A 794 -21.97 -21.98 15.55
C GLY A 794 -22.02 -22.67 14.18
N ASN A 795 -23.22 -23.10 13.74
CA ASN A 795 -23.40 -24.06 12.65
C ASN A 795 -23.78 -23.42 11.30
N ILE A 796 -23.65 -22.10 11.16
CA ILE A 796 -23.79 -21.42 9.87
C ILE A 796 -22.63 -21.87 8.96
N LYS A 797 -22.96 -22.35 7.75
CA LYS A 797 -21.92 -22.67 6.76
C LYS A 797 -21.37 -21.36 6.22
N VAL A 798 -20.06 -21.17 6.28
CA VAL A 798 -19.36 -20.04 5.66
C VAL A 798 -18.47 -20.60 4.55
N LYS A 799 -18.53 -20.05 3.33
CA LYS A 799 -17.46 -20.22 2.33
C LYS A 799 -16.30 -19.33 2.78
N PRO A 800 -15.13 -19.88 3.19
CA PRO A 800 -14.10 -19.06 3.81
C PRO A 800 -13.47 -18.06 2.85
N GLY A 801 -13.05 -16.91 3.39
CA GLY A 801 -12.38 -15.84 2.65
C GLY A 801 -10.91 -16.13 2.38
N PHE A 802 -10.41 -15.64 1.26
CA PHE A 802 -9.05 -15.89 0.78
C PHE A 802 -8.57 -14.84 -0.22
N ASP A 803 -7.27 -14.57 -0.25
CA ASP A 803 -6.58 -13.74 -1.26
C ASP A 803 -7.23 -12.34 -1.50
N GLY A 804 -7.83 -11.78 -0.45
CA GLY A 804 -8.51 -10.47 -0.45
C GLY A 804 -10.04 -10.51 -0.62
N ILE A 805 -10.63 -11.69 -0.84
CA ILE A 805 -12.08 -11.90 -0.91
C ILE A 805 -12.60 -12.23 0.50
N TYR A 806 -13.59 -11.49 1.00
CA TYR A 806 -14.30 -11.83 2.25
C TYR A 806 -15.01 -13.18 2.12
N GLY A 807 -15.05 -13.96 3.21
CA GLY A 807 -15.92 -15.12 3.29
C GLY A 807 -17.40 -14.72 3.27
N THR A 808 -18.26 -15.69 2.96
CA THR A 808 -19.72 -15.48 2.84
C THR A 808 -20.47 -16.60 3.52
N ALA A 809 -21.40 -16.28 4.41
CA ALA A 809 -22.38 -17.25 4.88
C ALA A 809 -23.24 -17.78 3.71
N GLU A 810 -23.50 -19.09 3.71
CA GLU A 810 -24.24 -19.79 2.66
C GLU A 810 -25.54 -20.39 3.19
N LEU A 811 -26.63 -20.17 2.46
CA LEU A 811 -27.87 -20.93 2.59
C LEU A 811 -27.69 -22.32 1.95
N GLY A 812 -27.01 -23.23 2.67
CA GLY A 812 -26.60 -24.54 2.16
C GLY A 812 -27.76 -25.47 1.76
N GLU A 813 -27.46 -26.47 0.93
CA GLU A 813 -28.44 -27.30 0.19
C GLU A 813 -29.50 -28.00 1.05
N SER A 814 -29.22 -28.30 2.32
CA SER A 814 -30.21 -28.90 3.24
C SER A 814 -31.35 -27.97 3.65
N GLN A 815 -31.39 -26.72 3.16
CA GLN A 815 -32.38 -25.72 3.58
C GLN A 815 -33.75 -25.78 2.90
N LYS A 816 -34.00 -26.74 1.99
CA LYS A 816 -35.39 -27.08 1.61
C LYS A 816 -36.21 -27.57 2.83
N ASP A 817 -35.53 -28.06 3.87
CA ASP A 817 -36.10 -28.56 5.12
C ASP A 817 -36.07 -27.55 6.29
N LEU A 818 -35.85 -26.24 6.07
CA LEU A 818 -35.85 -25.26 7.19
C LEU A 818 -37.17 -25.23 7.98
N SER A 819 -38.29 -25.64 7.38
CA SER A 819 -39.58 -25.82 8.06
C SER A 819 -39.62 -27.00 9.05
N LYS A 820 -38.68 -27.96 9.00
CA LYS A 820 -38.55 -29.03 10.01
C LYS A 820 -37.93 -28.56 11.34
N PHE A 821 -37.66 -27.24 11.46
CA PHE A 821 -37.28 -26.58 12.71
C PHE A 821 -38.40 -25.68 13.28
N LEU A 822 -39.60 -25.70 12.67
CA LEU A 822 -40.86 -25.35 13.35
C LEU A 822 -41.29 -26.49 14.29
#